data_AF-A0A2V1AM19-F1
#
_entry.id   AF-A0A2V1AM19-F1
#
_cell.length_a   1.000
_cell.length_b   1.000
_cell.length_c   1.000
_cell.angle_alpha   90.00
_cell.angle_beta   90.00
_cell.angle_gamma   90.00
#
_symmetry.space_group_name_H-M   'P 1'
#
loop_
_entity.id
_entity.type
_entity.pdbx_description
1 polymer ?
#
loop_
_entity_poly.entity_id
_entity_poly.type
_entity_poly.pdbx_seq_one_letter_code
_entity_poly.pdbx_strand_id
1 'polypeptide(L)'
;MEVKQIDIDDVISKLTLEEKAYLTSGSDFWHTFPVHRLGIPSLRFSDGPYGVRGTKFTDAVPTASIPSGTVLACSWNKELMYELGKMMGDQARAKGAHVLLGPTVNMARSPLGGRSFESFGEDPVLTGLLASALSQGVKDRKVMICPKHLACNDKEDNRMNMNVELSERALREIYMLPFMIVQKYNDPESYMTAYNKIRGKHGAENEYLMRGIVEKEWGFKGCFMSDWFGTVSTADSINAGLHLEMPGPPIWRGRLVENCVSHRTITEESLNEAVRGVLTLVNGAAKSGIPENAHEGQLHNKEVIALNRQAAKEALVLLKNEGILPLQKKKVLLIGESAKKANYCAGGACTVNAYQTVSLYDSLVENLGESNVDWVIGAPNRKVFPSLAIYATEKSKKPITYRTYDEPRSVKDRKALSELAVPEVNVMMFEYDPASIRPGHHLHATFSVTINVPESAKYKFNLKVGGTARVLIDGEVAATHINDYESSSDMGNNAPEIYEEVYLETGKDYLFEVDFESTSGKGGMSTGSLRCGLEKAVAPEEYIKEATELAKKYEQVVVVTGLNKDFETEGIDRSTMDMPPYQDQLVESVLESNPNAVVIIESGTAVTLPWANKAKALLHSGYLGEELGNAIFDVIFGDYNPSGKLTFTWPKRYEDNSSATSFELDKSFSLTYLDDIYMGYRHHDISKIEPLFAFGHGLSYTTFEFDNLKVEVGDDTIELAVDVKNTGKTDGSAVVQAYVSPKSSSVPNAVKCLKGFTKVFCKAGSSTTAKVSLDKKLACSFYNTNINQWTLEAGDYDVAIGSSSDKLEVTKTFKIEKSANWIKL
;
A
#
# COMPACT_ATOMS: atom_id res chain seq x y z
N MET A 1 -17.57 26.51 5.11
CA MET A 1 -17.67 27.58 4.08
C MET A 1 -17.79 26.91 2.70
N GLU A 2 -18.54 27.47 1.75
CA GLU A 2 -18.53 26.96 0.36
C GLU A 2 -17.18 27.29 -0.30
N VAL A 3 -16.56 26.30 -0.96
CA VAL A 3 -15.30 26.51 -1.69
C VAL A 3 -15.62 27.08 -3.07
N LYS A 4 -15.13 28.28 -3.37
CA LYS A 4 -15.39 28.99 -4.64
C LYS A 4 -14.11 29.18 -5.43
N GLN A 5 -14.25 29.32 -6.75
CA GLN A 5 -13.13 29.71 -7.59
C GLN A 5 -12.68 31.13 -7.25
N ILE A 6 -11.37 31.33 -7.30
CA ILE A 6 -10.69 32.59 -7.04
C ILE A 6 -9.83 32.99 -8.23
N ASP A 7 -9.68 34.30 -8.41
CA ASP A 7 -8.64 34.86 -9.27
C ASP A 7 -7.32 34.80 -8.49
N ILE A 8 -6.44 33.87 -8.91
CA ILE A 8 -5.21 33.57 -8.18
C ILE A 8 -4.27 34.79 -8.13
N ASP A 9 -4.17 35.55 -9.23
CA ASP A 9 -3.26 36.70 -9.31
C ASP A 9 -3.76 37.86 -8.44
N ASP A 10 -5.05 38.15 -8.50
CA ASP A 10 -5.68 39.15 -7.65
C ASP A 10 -5.55 38.80 -6.17
N VAL A 11 -5.77 37.54 -5.79
CA VAL A 11 -5.62 37.06 -4.41
C VAL A 11 -4.17 37.18 -3.94
N ILE A 12 -3.19 36.74 -4.74
CA ILE A 12 -1.76 36.87 -4.39
C ILE A 12 -1.37 38.32 -4.13
N SER A 13 -1.90 39.27 -4.91
CA SER A 13 -1.62 40.70 -4.74
C SER A 13 -2.16 41.29 -3.44
N LYS A 14 -3.15 40.64 -2.81
CA LYS A 14 -3.84 41.09 -1.59
C LYS A 14 -3.43 40.34 -0.33
N LEU A 15 -2.69 39.24 -0.46
CA LEU A 15 -2.15 38.47 0.66
C LEU A 15 -1.02 39.26 1.33
N THR A 16 -1.01 39.27 2.66
CA THR A 16 0.14 39.76 3.42
C THR A 16 1.29 38.76 3.32
N LEU A 17 2.51 39.19 3.62
CA LEU A 17 3.67 38.28 3.65
C LEU A 17 3.45 37.12 4.63
N GLU A 18 2.87 37.39 5.80
CA GLU A 18 2.52 36.37 6.79
C GLU A 18 1.53 35.35 6.23
N GLU A 19 0.43 35.80 5.62
CA GLU A 19 -0.56 34.88 5.03
C GLU A 19 0.06 34.04 3.91
N LYS A 20 0.90 34.63 3.05
CA LYS A 20 1.65 33.88 2.03
C LYS A 20 2.52 32.80 2.67
N ALA A 21 3.24 33.14 3.72
CA ALA A 21 4.13 32.21 4.42
C ALA A 21 3.38 31.02 5.04
N TYR A 22 2.25 31.26 5.70
CA TYR A 22 1.45 30.19 6.31
C TYR A 22 0.67 29.37 5.29
N LEU A 23 0.16 29.96 4.20
CA LEU A 23 -0.54 29.23 3.14
C LEU A 23 0.32 28.13 2.49
N THR A 24 1.64 28.27 2.51
CA THR A 24 2.58 27.25 1.97
C THR A 24 2.86 26.10 2.94
N SER A 25 2.01 25.92 3.96
CA SER A 25 2.07 24.82 4.92
C SER A 25 0.69 24.30 5.34
N GLY A 26 0.65 23.08 5.87
CA GLY A 26 -0.49 22.55 6.61
C GLY A 26 -0.71 23.33 7.91
N SER A 27 -1.97 23.47 8.30
CA SER A 27 -2.39 24.01 9.60
C SER A 27 -2.42 22.94 10.69
N ASP A 28 -2.73 21.71 10.31
CA ASP A 28 -2.70 20.51 11.13
C ASP A 28 -2.25 19.31 10.28
N PHE A 29 -2.49 18.09 10.77
CA PHE A 29 -2.11 16.88 10.07
C PHE A 29 -2.77 16.69 8.69
N TRP A 30 -3.94 17.28 8.44
CA TRP A 30 -4.78 16.98 7.27
C TRP A 30 -5.32 18.20 6.53
N HIS A 31 -5.07 19.41 7.00
CA HIS A 31 -5.74 20.62 6.53
C HIS A 31 -4.77 21.74 6.17
N THR A 32 -5.02 22.47 5.08
CA THR A 32 -4.29 23.73 4.77
C THR A 32 -4.75 24.89 5.65
N PHE A 33 -3.92 25.93 5.79
CA PHE A 33 -4.38 27.20 6.38
C PHE A 33 -5.48 27.87 5.53
N PRO A 34 -6.53 28.45 6.16
CA PRO A 34 -7.50 29.29 5.48
C PRO A 34 -7.08 30.77 5.48
N VAL A 35 -7.60 31.53 4.50
CA VAL A 35 -7.60 33.01 4.50
C VAL A 35 -8.98 33.49 4.03
N HIS A 36 -9.96 33.40 4.93
CA HIS A 36 -11.38 33.62 4.59
C HIS A 36 -11.68 35.01 4.02
N ARG A 37 -10.96 36.05 4.44
CA ARG A 37 -11.15 37.42 3.94
C ARG A 37 -10.89 37.55 2.43
N LEU A 38 -10.14 36.62 1.85
CA LEU A 38 -9.84 36.51 0.42
C LEU A 38 -10.52 35.30 -0.24
N GLY A 39 -11.48 34.68 0.44
CA GLY A 39 -12.22 33.54 -0.09
C GLY A 39 -11.44 32.21 -0.09
N ILE A 40 -10.27 32.13 0.56
CA ILE A 40 -9.47 30.91 0.63
C ILE A 40 -9.96 30.05 1.82
N PRO A 41 -10.52 28.85 1.58
CA PRO A 41 -10.89 27.92 2.63
C PRO A 41 -9.73 27.01 3.01
N SER A 42 -9.87 26.31 4.13
CA SER A 42 -9.04 25.17 4.48
C SER A 42 -9.43 23.95 3.64
N LEU A 43 -8.45 23.32 3.00
CA LEU A 43 -8.64 22.09 2.23
C LEU A 43 -8.25 20.89 3.06
N ARG A 44 -9.08 19.85 3.03
CA ARG A 44 -8.85 18.56 3.67
C ARG A 44 -8.19 17.55 2.73
N PHE A 45 -7.13 16.90 3.20
CA PHE A 45 -6.47 15.74 2.59
C PHE A 45 -6.84 14.47 3.35
N SER A 46 -6.79 13.33 2.68
CA SER A 46 -6.92 12.02 3.33
C SER A 46 -6.09 10.98 2.60
N ASP A 47 -5.38 10.15 3.36
CA ASP A 47 -4.90 8.87 2.85
C ASP A 47 -6.08 7.93 2.54
N GLY A 48 -5.94 6.92 1.70
CA GLY A 48 -4.80 6.61 0.85
C GLY A 48 -5.16 5.51 -0.15
N PRO A 49 -4.19 4.86 -0.79
CA PRO A 49 -4.34 4.25 -2.12
C PRO A 49 -5.37 3.11 -2.26
N TYR A 50 -5.85 2.54 -1.16
CA TYR A 50 -6.87 1.48 -1.17
C TYR A 50 -7.94 1.62 -0.07
N GLY A 51 -8.22 2.86 0.31
CA GLY A 51 -9.35 3.23 1.16
C GLY A 51 -9.20 4.65 1.69
N VAL A 52 -10.29 5.38 1.91
CA VAL A 52 -10.23 6.78 2.34
C VAL A 52 -10.40 6.89 3.86
N ARG A 53 -9.29 6.99 4.60
CA ARG A 53 -9.26 6.92 6.06
C ARG A 53 -10.04 8.05 6.74
N GLY A 54 -9.89 9.28 6.25
CA GLY A 54 -10.32 10.50 6.94
C GLY A 54 -9.20 11.10 7.79
N THR A 55 -9.59 11.91 8.78
CA THR A 55 -8.66 12.76 9.55
C THR A 55 -8.10 12.12 10.82
N LYS A 56 -8.27 10.81 11.02
CA LYS A 56 -7.82 10.09 12.22
C LYS A 56 -7.38 8.67 11.89
N PHE A 57 -6.40 8.14 12.61
CA PHE A 57 -6.04 6.73 12.70
C PHE A 57 -6.83 6.07 13.83
N THR A 58 -6.76 6.63 15.05
CA THR A 58 -7.51 6.11 16.20
C THR A 58 -8.98 6.51 16.12
N ASP A 59 -9.88 5.53 16.21
CA ASP A 59 -11.34 5.72 16.11
C ASP A 59 -11.78 6.42 14.80
N ALA A 60 -11.07 6.13 13.70
CA ALA A 60 -11.39 6.64 12.37
C ALA A 60 -12.82 6.25 11.92
N VAL A 61 -13.49 7.14 11.19
CA VAL A 61 -14.81 6.84 10.61
C VAL A 61 -14.64 5.72 9.56
N PRO A 62 -15.41 4.60 9.67
CA PRO A 62 -15.28 3.49 8.73
C PRO A 62 -15.36 3.89 7.25
N THR A 63 -14.62 3.19 6.40
CA THR A 63 -14.58 3.35 4.94
C THR A 63 -14.52 1.99 4.24
N ALA A 64 -14.78 1.97 2.93
CA ALA A 64 -14.50 0.81 2.10
C ALA A 64 -12.99 0.54 2.07
N SER A 65 -12.59 -0.71 2.34
CA SER A 65 -11.22 -1.19 2.18
C SER A 65 -11.14 -2.12 0.95
N ILE A 66 -10.40 -1.71 -0.07
CA ILE A 66 -10.17 -2.50 -1.29
C ILE A 66 -8.85 -3.29 -1.17
N PRO A 67 -8.53 -4.23 -2.08
CA PRO A 67 -7.27 -4.94 -2.04
C PRO A 67 -6.05 -4.01 -2.09
N SER A 68 -4.93 -4.43 -1.48
CA SER A 68 -3.67 -3.67 -1.52
C SER A 68 -3.15 -3.53 -2.96
N GLY A 69 -2.31 -2.53 -3.24
CA GLY A 69 -1.91 -2.16 -4.60
C GLY A 69 -1.43 -3.33 -5.48
N THR A 70 -0.46 -4.13 -5.01
CA THR A 70 0.13 -5.22 -5.81
C THR A 70 -0.88 -6.32 -6.09
N VAL A 71 -1.78 -6.53 -5.14
CA VAL A 71 -2.83 -7.55 -5.17
C VAL A 71 -3.96 -7.07 -6.08
N LEU A 72 -4.43 -5.84 -5.92
CA LEU A 72 -5.42 -5.22 -6.80
C LEU A 72 -4.95 -5.21 -8.25
N ALA A 73 -3.66 -4.93 -8.47
CA ALA A 73 -3.05 -4.96 -9.79
C ALA A 73 -3.07 -6.35 -10.43
N CYS A 74 -3.13 -7.42 -9.63
CA CYS A 74 -3.27 -8.78 -10.14
C CYS A 74 -4.60 -8.99 -10.90
N SER A 75 -5.56 -8.07 -10.79
CA SER A 75 -6.76 -8.08 -11.64
C SER A 75 -6.47 -7.85 -13.12
N TRP A 76 -5.41 -7.09 -13.45
CA TRP A 76 -5.09 -6.62 -14.82
C TRP A 76 -6.30 -6.02 -15.56
N ASN A 77 -7.16 -5.31 -14.83
CA ASN A 77 -8.45 -4.85 -15.31
C ASN A 77 -8.59 -3.33 -15.13
N LYS A 78 -8.34 -2.56 -16.19
CA LYS A 78 -8.41 -1.09 -16.15
C LYS A 78 -9.84 -0.60 -15.89
N GLU A 79 -10.83 -1.30 -16.40
CA GLU A 79 -12.24 -0.98 -16.22
C GLU A 79 -12.64 -1.13 -14.75
N LEU A 80 -12.22 -2.21 -14.09
CA LEU A 80 -12.39 -2.40 -12.64
C LEU A 80 -11.66 -1.31 -11.85
N MET A 81 -10.42 -0.96 -12.21
CA MET A 81 -9.69 0.13 -11.58
C MET A 81 -10.43 1.46 -11.68
N TYR A 82 -11.01 1.77 -12.84
CA TYR A 82 -11.81 2.97 -13.04
C TYR A 82 -13.07 2.99 -12.16
N GLU A 83 -13.81 1.88 -12.06
CA GLU A 83 -14.97 1.77 -11.18
C GLU A 83 -14.58 1.92 -9.70
N LEU A 84 -13.49 1.30 -9.27
CA LEU A 84 -12.94 1.46 -7.92
C LEU A 84 -12.50 2.90 -7.65
N GLY A 85 -11.89 3.56 -8.64
CA GLY A 85 -11.54 4.97 -8.56
C GLY A 85 -12.76 5.85 -8.32
N LYS A 86 -13.88 5.61 -9.03
CA LYS A 86 -15.15 6.32 -8.76
C LYS A 86 -15.65 6.05 -7.35
N MET A 87 -15.62 4.79 -6.91
CA MET A 87 -16.02 4.44 -5.55
C MET A 87 -15.15 5.16 -4.50
N MET A 88 -13.83 5.18 -4.67
CA MET A 88 -12.91 5.90 -3.79
C MET A 88 -13.18 7.41 -3.80
N GLY A 89 -13.46 7.99 -4.97
CA GLY A 89 -13.90 9.38 -5.08
C GLY A 89 -15.16 9.65 -4.26
N ASP A 90 -16.14 8.75 -4.30
CA ASP A 90 -17.36 8.86 -3.48
C ASP A 90 -17.10 8.66 -1.98
N GLN A 91 -16.21 7.75 -1.59
CA GLN A 91 -15.77 7.62 -0.20
C GLN A 91 -15.07 8.90 0.28
N ALA A 92 -14.22 9.52 -0.55
CA ALA A 92 -13.56 10.79 -0.23
C ALA A 92 -14.55 11.94 -0.06
N ARG A 93 -15.56 12.04 -0.92
CA ARG A 93 -16.67 12.99 -0.74
C ARG A 93 -17.43 12.74 0.56
N ALA A 94 -17.72 11.48 0.89
CA ALA A 94 -18.39 11.13 2.14
C ALA A 94 -17.55 11.53 3.37
N LYS A 95 -16.22 11.49 3.26
CA LYS A 95 -15.26 11.96 4.28
C LYS A 95 -14.97 13.46 4.21
N GLY A 96 -15.57 14.21 3.28
CA GLY A 96 -15.28 15.63 3.10
C GLY A 96 -13.83 15.94 2.67
N ALA A 97 -13.13 14.97 2.09
CA ALA A 97 -11.76 15.12 1.61
C ALA A 97 -11.75 15.73 0.20
N HIS A 98 -10.95 16.77 0.00
CA HIS A 98 -10.81 17.47 -1.28
C HIS A 98 -9.73 16.81 -2.15
N VAL A 99 -8.67 16.29 -1.51
CA VAL A 99 -7.55 15.60 -2.15
C VAL A 99 -7.42 14.20 -1.56
N LEU A 100 -7.39 13.20 -2.43
CA LEU A 100 -7.01 11.83 -2.09
C LEU A 100 -5.49 11.69 -2.24
N LEU A 101 -4.81 11.25 -1.18
CA LEU A 101 -3.35 11.03 -1.17
C LEU A 101 -2.98 9.70 -1.82
N GLY A 102 -3.17 9.62 -3.13
CA GLY A 102 -2.83 8.48 -3.96
C GLY A 102 -3.16 8.73 -5.43
N PRO A 103 -2.90 7.74 -6.31
CA PRO A 103 -2.37 6.41 -5.98
C PRO A 103 -0.87 6.39 -5.62
N THR A 104 -0.42 5.31 -4.97
CA THR A 104 1.01 5.05 -4.76
C THR A 104 1.58 4.29 -5.97
N VAL A 105 2.61 4.84 -6.61
CA VAL A 105 3.15 4.35 -7.90
C VAL A 105 4.68 4.21 -7.89
N ASN A 106 5.29 4.11 -6.71
CA ASN A 106 6.65 3.60 -6.53
C ASN A 106 6.78 2.18 -7.10
N MET A 107 8.00 1.70 -7.32
CA MET A 107 8.21 0.39 -7.94
C MET A 107 8.45 -0.69 -6.87
N ALA A 108 7.81 -1.85 -7.03
CA ALA A 108 8.06 -3.01 -6.17
C ALA A 108 9.40 -3.68 -6.54
N ARG A 109 10.51 -2.94 -6.36
CA ARG A 109 11.87 -3.32 -6.79
C ARG A 109 12.36 -4.59 -6.09
N SER A 110 12.07 -4.71 -4.80
CA SER A 110 12.47 -5.83 -3.96
C SER A 110 11.24 -6.49 -3.34
N PRO A 111 11.22 -7.82 -3.20
CA PRO A 111 10.21 -8.48 -2.38
C PRO A 111 10.28 -8.01 -0.93
N LEU A 112 11.43 -7.49 -0.46
CA LEU A 112 11.61 -7.06 0.92
C LEU A 112 11.07 -5.65 1.22
N GLY A 113 10.68 -4.89 0.19
CA GLY A 113 10.24 -3.50 0.35
C GLY A 113 9.03 -3.37 1.29
N GLY A 114 9.18 -2.55 2.34
CA GLY A 114 8.18 -2.37 3.39
C GLY A 114 6.84 -1.85 2.90
N ARG A 115 6.82 -1.11 1.79
CA ARG A 115 5.60 -0.59 1.13
C ARG A 115 5.42 -1.08 -0.30
N SER A 116 6.14 -2.13 -0.71
CA SER A 116 5.95 -2.71 -2.06
C SER A 116 4.49 -3.12 -2.28
N PHE A 117 3.79 -3.61 -1.23
CA PHE A 117 2.37 -3.95 -1.27
C PHE A 117 1.44 -2.77 -1.66
N GLU A 118 1.90 -1.53 -1.45
CA GLU A 118 1.10 -0.32 -1.59
C GLU A 118 1.07 0.18 -3.04
N SER A 119 2.14 -0.11 -3.77
CA SER A 119 2.28 0.11 -5.20
C SER A 119 1.66 -1.02 -6.02
N PHE A 120 1.69 -0.94 -7.36
CA PHE A 120 1.01 -1.93 -8.22
C PHE A 120 1.89 -3.11 -8.69
N GLY A 121 3.22 -3.01 -8.66
CA GLY A 121 4.10 -4.12 -9.07
C GLY A 121 5.46 -3.68 -9.59
N GLU A 122 6.14 -4.59 -10.30
CA GLU A 122 7.51 -4.40 -10.81
C GLU A 122 7.57 -3.80 -12.22
N ASP A 123 6.44 -3.76 -12.94
CA ASP A 123 6.40 -3.24 -14.32
C ASP A 123 5.82 -1.82 -14.38
N PRO A 124 6.58 -0.84 -14.90
CA PRO A 124 6.17 0.57 -14.87
C PRO A 124 4.98 0.88 -15.78
N VAL A 125 4.76 0.11 -16.86
CA VAL A 125 3.61 0.30 -17.75
C VAL A 125 2.35 -0.26 -17.11
N LEU A 126 2.42 -1.46 -16.51
CA LEU A 126 1.32 -2.00 -15.73
C LEU A 126 0.91 -1.03 -14.61
N THR A 127 1.89 -0.60 -13.80
CA THR A 127 1.70 0.35 -12.71
C THR A 127 1.07 1.65 -13.19
N GLY A 128 1.63 2.28 -14.23
CA GLY A 128 1.12 3.54 -14.76
C GLY A 128 -0.30 3.43 -15.34
N LEU A 129 -0.60 2.39 -16.11
CA LEU A 129 -1.92 2.24 -16.76
C LEU A 129 -3.04 1.94 -15.75
N LEU A 130 -2.77 1.10 -14.75
CA LEU A 130 -3.74 0.82 -13.69
C LEU A 130 -3.94 2.03 -12.77
N ALA A 131 -2.85 2.69 -12.37
CA ALA A 131 -2.91 3.94 -11.61
C ALA A 131 -3.69 5.02 -12.34
N SER A 132 -3.50 5.13 -13.66
CA SER A 132 -4.21 6.10 -14.49
C SER A 132 -5.71 5.84 -14.58
N ALA A 133 -6.11 4.56 -14.70
CA ALA A 133 -7.52 4.19 -14.70
C ALA A 133 -8.20 4.50 -13.37
N LEU A 134 -7.57 4.14 -12.24
CA LEU A 134 -8.05 4.48 -10.89
C LEU A 134 -8.16 6.01 -10.70
N SER A 135 -7.10 6.73 -11.08
CA SER A 135 -7.02 8.19 -11.02
C SER A 135 -8.16 8.85 -11.79
N GLN A 136 -8.46 8.38 -12.99
CA GLN A 136 -9.56 8.91 -13.79
C GLN A 136 -10.90 8.75 -13.09
N GLY A 137 -11.14 7.59 -12.46
CA GLY A 137 -12.36 7.34 -11.70
C GLY A 137 -12.53 8.32 -10.53
N VAL A 138 -11.47 8.58 -9.77
CA VAL A 138 -11.50 9.56 -8.66
C VAL A 138 -11.81 10.96 -9.17
N LYS A 139 -11.13 11.39 -10.23
CA LYS A 139 -11.31 12.72 -10.85
C LYS A 139 -12.70 12.93 -11.41
N ASP A 140 -13.34 11.90 -11.95
CA ASP A 140 -14.72 11.99 -12.45
C ASP A 140 -15.73 12.28 -11.33
N ARG A 141 -15.39 11.96 -10.07
CA ARG A 141 -16.14 12.34 -8.86
C ARG A 141 -15.76 13.71 -8.30
N LYS A 142 -14.93 14.45 -9.03
CA LYS A 142 -14.47 15.81 -8.70
C LYS A 142 -13.66 15.87 -7.41
N VAL A 143 -12.96 14.78 -7.08
CA VAL A 143 -11.95 14.74 -6.02
C VAL A 143 -10.58 14.78 -6.70
N MET A 144 -9.66 15.56 -6.12
CA MET A 144 -8.31 15.70 -6.65
C MET A 144 -7.44 14.50 -6.27
N ILE A 145 -6.44 14.20 -7.09
CA ILE A 145 -5.49 13.10 -6.85
C ILE A 145 -4.10 13.65 -6.54
N CYS A 146 -3.31 12.82 -5.85
CA CYS A 146 -1.93 13.12 -5.47
C CYS A 146 -1.07 11.86 -5.66
N PRO A 147 -0.61 11.55 -6.88
CA PRO A 147 0.25 10.39 -7.08
C PRO A 147 1.53 10.51 -6.25
N LYS A 148 1.93 9.41 -5.62
CA LYS A 148 3.03 9.39 -4.63
C LYS A 148 3.91 8.15 -4.73
N HIS A 149 5.15 8.17 -4.26
CA HIS A 149 5.94 9.32 -3.77
C HIS A 149 7.03 9.61 -4.80
N LEU A 150 7.04 10.84 -5.31
CA LEU A 150 7.89 11.31 -6.40
C LEU A 150 9.31 11.62 -5.87
N ALA A 151 10.34 10.80 -6.08
CA ALA A 151 10.36 9.49 -6.74
C ALA A 151 11.29 8.53 -5.96
N CYS A 152 11.37 7.28 -6.42
CA CYS A 152 12.31 6.26 -5.91
C CYS A 152 12.25 5.99 -4.39
N ASN A 153 11.08 6.15 -3.77
CA ASN A 153 10.83 5.72 -2.40
C ASN A 153 10.49 4.21 -2.37
N ASP A 154 11.41 3.39 -2.87
CA ASP A 154 11.20 1.95 -3.07
C ASP A 154 11.76 1.09 -1.91
N LYS A 155 12.15 1.75 -0.81
CA LYS A 155 12.71 1.18 0.43
C LYS A 155 12.33 2.05 1.62
N GLU A 156 12.00 1.44 2.76
CA GLU A 156 11.54 2.16 3.96
C GLU A 156 12.64 2.45 4.99
N ASP A 157 13.62 1.54 5.17
CA ASP A 157 14.66 1.74 6.17
C ASP A 157 15.46 3.00 5.84
N ASN A 158 15.57 3.91 6.82
CA ASN A 158 16.20 5.22 6.65
C ASN A 158 15.62 6.04 5.48
N ARG A 159 14.36 5.84 5.06
CA ARG A 159 13.74 6.59 3.94
C ARG A 159 13.90 8.11 4.02
N MET A 160 13.95 8.67 5.23
CA MET A 160 14.18 10.11 5.44
C MET A 160 15.60 10.58 5.16
N ASN A 161 16.60 9.69 5.12
CA ASN A 161 18.02 10.03 4.92
C ASN A 161 18.67 9.34 3.73
N MET A 162 18.07 8.24 3.27
CA MET A 162 18.56 7.39 2.19
C MET A 162 18.83 8.22 0.94
N ASN A 163 19.97 7.98 0.31
CA ASN A 163 20.31 8.56 -0.98
C ASN A 163 20.30 7.52 -2.07
N VAL A 164 19.39 7.64 -3.03
CA VAL A 164 19.30 6.74 -4.17
C VAL A 164 20.22 7.23 -5.29
N GLU A 165 21.17 6.37 -5.68
CA GLU A 165 22.05 6.54 -6.83
C GLU A 165 21.61 5.60 -7.96
N LEU A 166 21.30 6.17 -9.12
CA LEU A 166 20.79 5.41 -10.26
C LEU A 166 21.14 6.08 -11.59
N SER A 167 21.14 5.30 -12.68
CA SER A 167 21.33 5.81 -14.03
C SER A 167 20.14 6.69 -14.44
N GLU A 168 20.38 7.64 -15.35
CA GLU A 168 19.29 8.48 -15.88
C GLU A 168 18.28 7.64 -16.66
N ARG A 169 18.75 6.58 -17.32
CA ARG A 169 17.88 5.68 -18.06
C ARG A 169 16.94 4.91 -17.14
N ALA A 170 17.43 4.33 -16.06
CA ALA A 170 16.61 3.69 -15.04
C ALA A 170 15.59 4.66 -14.44
N LEU A 171 16.03 5.86 -14.04
CA LEU A 171 15.13 6.89 -13.51
C LEU A 171 13.96 7.14 -14.47
N ARG A 172 14.22 7.27 -15.76
CA ARG A 172 13.23 7.60 -16.80
C ARG A 172 12.34 6.43 -17.19
N GLU A 173 12.93 5.25 -17.42
CA GLU A 173 12.22 4.09 -17.96
C GLU A 173 11.50 3.26 -16.90
N ILE A 174 11.93 3.32 -15.64
CA ILE A 174 11.38 2.51 -14.55
C ILE A 174 10.63 3.38 -13.54
N TYR A 175 11.32 4.31 -12.89
CA TYR A 175 10.78 4.95 -11.68
C TYR A 175 9.90 6.17 -11.96
N MET A 176 10.20 6.93 -13.02
CA MET A 176 9.41 8.10 -13.43
C MET A 176 8.32 7.75 -14.45
N LEU A 177 8.46 6.65 -15.19
CA LEU A 177 7.50 6.23 -16.21
C LEU A 177 6.05 6.08 -15.69
N PRO A 178 5.76 5.47 -14.52
CA PRO A 178 4.38 5.39 -14.05
C PRO A 178 3.80 6.78 -13.73
N PHE A 179 4.60 7.69 -13.15
CA PHE A 179 4.18 9.09 -12.94
C PHE A 179 3.93 9.81 -14.28
N MET A 180 4.78 9.57 -15.28
CA MET A 180 4.64 10.13 -16.62
C MET A 180 3.35 9.67 -17.31
N ILE A 181 2.99 8.39 -17.14
CA ILE A 181 1.73 7.83 -17.65
C ILE A 181 0.53 8.49 -16.97
N VAL A 182 0.55 8.63 -15.64
CA VAL A 182 -0.54 9.33 -14.91
C VAL A 182 -0.62 10.80 -15.34
N GLN A 183 0.51 11.50 -15.51
CA GLN A 183 0.53 12.88 -16.01
C GLN A 183 -0.14 12.97 -17.39
N LYS A 184 0.27 12.11 -18.32
CA LYS A 184 -0.22 12.10 -19.70
C LYS A 184 -1.74 11.90 -19.79
N TYR A 185 -2.29 10.97 -19.02
CA TYR A 185 -3.68 10.56 -19.17
C TYR A 185 -4.64 11.23 -18.19
N ASN A 186 -4.13 11.80 -17.08
CA ASN A 186 -5.00 12.36 -16.05
C ASN A 186 -4.69 13.79 -15.65
N ASP A 187 -3.50 14.34 -15.92
CA ASP A 187 -3.08 15.69 -15.48
C ASP A 187 -3.41 15.95 -13.99
N PRO A 188 -2.73 15.26 -13.05
CA PRO A 188 -3.05 15.32 -11.62
C PRO A 188 -2.95 16.75 -11.06
N GLU A 189 -3.75 17.06 -10.04
CA GLU A 189 -3.74 18.38 -9.41
C GLU A 189 -2.56 18.57 -8.46
N SER A 190 -1.96 17.47 -7.99
CA SER A 190 -0.81 17.51 -7.10
C SER A 190 0.11 16.30 -7.27
N TYR A 191 1.35 16.44 -6.82
CA TYR A 191 2.28 15.33 -6.59
C TYR A 191 2.85 15.43 -5.18
N MET A 192 2.99 14.28 -4.52
CA MET A 192 3.68 14.19 -3.23
C MET A 192 5.15 13.81 -3.46
N THR A 193 6.07 14.64 -2.99
CA THR A 193 7.51 14.36 -3.08
C THR A 193 7.91 13.28 -2.08
N ALA A 194 8.81 12.39 -2.47
CA ALA A 194 9.37 11.37 -1.60
C ALA A 194 10.26 11.94 -0.47
N TYR A 195 10.41 11.16 0.60
CA TYR A 195 11.33 11.43 1.71
C TYR A 195 12.81 11.40 1.30
N ASN A 196 13.19 10.39 0.52
CA ASN A 196 14.57 10.08 0.23
C ASN A 196 15.23 11.12 -0.67
N LYS A 197 16.55 11.07 -0.70
CA LYS A 197 17.35 11.78 -1.69
C LYS A 197 17.45 10.96 -2.97
N ILE A 198 17.58 11.66 -4.08
CA ILE A 198 18.00 11.12 -5.37
C ILE A 198 19.20 11.95 -5.82
N ARG A 199 20.36 11.31 -6.00
CA ARG A 199 21.63 11.97 -6.37
C ARG A 199 21.96 13.17 -5.47
N GLY A 200 21.83 12.97 -4.16
CA GLY A 200 22.21 13.93 -3.12
C GLY A 200 21.16 14.99 -2.75
N LYS A 201 19.99 15.03 -3.38
CA LYS A 201 18.93 16.00 -3.09
C LYS A 201 17.63 15.31 -2.67
N HIS A 202 17.07 15.72 -1.52
CA HIS A 202 15.77 15.24 -1.02
C HIS A 202 14.67 15.55 -2.04
N GLY A 203 13.62 14.71 -2.11
CA GLY A 203 12.49 14.94 -3.02
C GLY A 203 11.94 16.38 -2.96
N ALA A 204 11.75 16.90 -1.75
CA ALA A 204 11.30 18.26 -1.45
C ALA A 204 12.26 19.39 -1.88
N GLU A 205 13.51 19.08 -2.24
CA GLU A 205 14.55 20.02 -2.69
C GLU A 205 15.09 19.67 -4.08
N ASN A 206 14.52 18.67 -4.74
CA ASN A 206 15.05 18.15 -6.00
C ASN A 206 14.44 18.91 -7.18
N GLU A 207 15.00 20.09 -7.44
CA GLU A 207 14.61 20.97 -8.56
C GLU A 207 14.64 20.21 -9.91
N TYR A 208 15.61 19.32 -10.07
CA TYR A 208 15.75 18.51 -11.28
C TYR A 208 14.50 17.64 -11.54
N LEU A 209 13.96 17.00 -10.51
CA LEU A 209 12.73 16.21 -10.64
C LEU A 209 11.50 17.09 -10.79
N MET A 210 11.27 18.01 -9.84
CA MET A 210 10.04 18.81 -9.78
C MET A 210 9.94 19.79 -10.96
N ARG A 211 10.93 20.69 -11.09
CA ARG A 211 10.90 21.72 -12.14
C ARG A 211 11.46 21.21 -13.46
N GLY A 212 12.54 20.44 -13.42
CA GLY A 212 13.21 19.93 -14.62
C GLY A 212 12.33 18.96 -15.41
N ILE A 213 11.95 17.85 -14.78
CA ILE A 213 11.17 16.80 -15.44
C ILE A 213 9.68 17.13 -15.42
N VAL A 214 9.08 17.20 -14.23
CA VAL A 214 7.61 17.18 -14.11
C VAL A 214 6.99 18.50 -14.61
N GLU A 215 7.56 19.65 -14.26
CA GLU A 215 7.03 20.94 -14.71
C GLU A 215 7.41 21.29 -16.16
N LYS A 216 8.71 21.27 -16.50
CA LYS A 216 9.19 21.76 -17.81
C LYS A 216 9.02 20.75 -18.94
N GLU A 217 9.29 19.47 -18.70
CA GLU A 217 9.17 18.45 -19.76
C GLU A 217 7.74 17.95 -19.87
N TRP A 218 7.09 17.60 -18.76
CA TRP A 218 5.73 17.05 -18.80
C TRP A 218 4.62 18.10 -18.79
N GLY A 219 4.95 19.35 -18.44
CA GLY A 219 3.99 20.46 -18.49
C GLY A 219 3.10 20.60 -17.28
N PHE A 220 3.42 19.96 -16.15
CA PHE A 220 2.63 20.03 -14.92
C PHE A 220 2.43 21.49 -14.43
N LYS A 221 1.24 21.77 -13.90
CA LYS A 221 0.82 23.09 -13.38
C LYS A 221 0.19 23.04 -11.99
N GLY A 222 0.20 21.87 -11.35
CA GLY A 222 -0.42 21.63 -10.07
C GLY A 222 0.47 21.97 -8.87
N CYS A 223 0.15 21.36 -7.73
CA CYS A 223 0.86 21.57 -6.48
C CYS A 223 1.88 20.44 -6.18
N PHE A 224 3.16 20.77 -5.99
CA PHE A 224 4.08 19.87 -5.30
C PHE A 224 3.90 20.02 -3.79
N MET A 225 3.59 18.94 -3.11
CA MET A 225 3.50 18.89 -1.65
C MET A 225 4.51 17.90 -1.08
N SER A 226 4.96 18.13 0.14
CA SER A 226 5.84 17.17 0.80
C SER A 226 5.06 15.94 1.23
N ASP A 227 5.75 14.81 1.34
CA ASP A 227 5.32 13.78 2.30
C ASP A 227 5.34 14.36 3.73
N TRP A 228 4.73 13.68 4.68
CA TRP A 228 4.56 14.16 6.05
C TRP A 228 5.91 14.33 6.76
N PHE A 229 6.28 15.57 7.08
CA PHE A 229 7.60 15.94 7.61
C PHE A 229 8.75 15.72 6.61
N GLY A 230 8.44 15.54 5.33
CA GLY A 230 9.43 15.36 4.24
C GLY A 230 10.08 16.66 3.76
N THR A 231 9.76 17.81 4.37
CA THR A 231 10.45 19.08 4.12
C THR A 231 11.67 19.19 5.04
N VAL A 232 12.82 19.60 4.50
CA VAL A 232 14.11 19.62 5.23
C VAL A 232 14.81 20.98 5.22
N SER A 233 14.20 21.98 4.59
CA SER A 233 14.71 23.35 4.56
C SER A 233 13.62 24.37 4.27
N THR A 234 13.88 25.63 4.63
CA THR A 234 13.01 26.75 4.28
C THR A 234 13.26 27.25 2.85
N ALA A 235 14.45 27.77 2.57
CA ALA A 235 14.72 28.48 1.32
C ALA A 235 14.92 27.54 0.12
N ASP A 236 15.74 26.49 0.29
CA ASP A 236 16.10 25.58 -0.80
C ASP A 236 14.88 24.82 -1.33
N SER A 237 13.96 24.40 -0.45
CA SER A 237 12.71 23.74 -0.88
C SER A 237 11.78 24.66 -1.68
N ILE A 238 11.60 25.94 -1.29
CA ILE A 238 10.79 26.90 -2.07
C ILE A 238 11.43 27.15 -3.44
N ASN A 239 12.73 27.42 -3.46
CA ASN A 239 13.45 27.68 -4.70
C ASN A 239 13.42 26.47 -5.63
N ALA A 240 13.50 25.25 -5.08
CA ALA A 240 13.39 24.00 -5.83
C ALA A 240 11.99 23.72 -6.40
N GLY A 241 10.95 24.42 -5.96
CA GLY A 241 9.58 24.28 -6.46
C GLY A 241 8.60 23.56 -5.54
N LEU A 242 8.93 23.32 -4.26
CA LEU A 242 7.98 22.79 -3.30
C LEU A 242 6.97 23.86 -2.88
N HIS A 243 5.69 23.60 -3.13
CA HIS A 243 4.61 24.56 -2.88
C HIS A 243 4.00 24.44 -1.48
N LEU A 244 3.85 23.21 -0.95
CA LEU A 244 3.14 22.94 0.31
C LEU A 244 3.93 22.00 1.23
N GLU A 245 4.32 22.47 2.41
CA GLU A 245 4.82 21.64 3.51
C GLU A 245 3.64 20.95 4.24
N MET A 246 3.72 19.64 4.43
CA MET A 246 2.80 18.88 5.30
C MET A 246 3.60 18.07 6.33
N PRO A 247 3.03 17.79 7.52
CA PRO A 247 1.81 18.38 8.07
C PRO A 247 2.02 19.78 8.66
N GLY A 248 0.97 20.33 9.26
CA GLY A 248 1.07 21.41 10.25
C GLY A 248 1.22 20.90 11.69
N PRO A 249 1.56 21.79 12.64
CA PRO A 249 1.97 23.18 12.42
C PRO A 249 3.33 23.26 11.70
N PRO A 250 3.61 24.37 10.98
CA PRO A 250 4.79 24.48 10.12
C PRO A 250 6.10 24.39 10.91
N ILE A 251 7.06 23.63 10.38
CA ILE A 251 8.45 23.57 10.90
C ILE A 251 9.35 24.46 10.05
N TRP A 252 9.28 24.32 8.72
CA TRP A 252 10.16 25.02 7.78
C TRP A 252 9.49 26.22 7.09
N ARG A 253 8.19 26.42 7.30
CA ARG A 253 7.38 27.52 6.76
C ARG A 253 6.99 28.54 7.82
N GLY A 254 5.99 29.40 7.53
CA GLY A 254 5.55 30.46 8.44
C GLY A 254 6.67 31.47 8.74
N ARG A 255 7.00 31.65 10.03
CA ARG A 255 7.95 32.70 10.45
C ARG A 255 9.33 32.61 9.81
N LEU A 256 9.82 31.40 9.52
CA LEU A 256 11.11 31.21 8.86
C LEU A 256 11.10 31.74 7.42
N VAL A 257 9.97 31.63 6.71
CA VAL A 257 9.80 32.16 5.35
C VAL A 257 9.84 33.69 5.35
N GLU A 258 9.18 34.34 6.30
CA GLU A 258 9.24 35.80 6.45
C GLU A 258 10.68 36.30 6.64
N ASN A 259 11.46 35.59 7.47
CA ASN A 259 12.88 35.88 7.66
C ASN A 259 13.67 35.66 6.36
N CYS A 260 13.41 34.57 5.63
CA CYS A 260 14.07 34.27 4.36
C CYS A 260 13.82 35.35 3.29
N VAL A 261 12.58 35.86 3.18
CA VAL A 261 12.26 37.00 2.28
C VAL A 261 13.01 38.25 2.72
N SER A 262 13.01 38.56 4.01
CA SER A 262 13.70 39.75 4.56
C SER A 262 15.21 39.73 4.30
N HIS A 263 15.82 38.54 4.29
CA HIS A 263 17.24 38.34 4.00
C HIS A 263 17.53 37.98 2.53
N ARG A 264 16.51 37.96 1.66
CA ARG A 264 16.61 37.63 0.22
C ARG A 264 17.22 36.26 -0.10
N THR A 265 17.03 35.28 0.79
CA THR A 265 17.37 33.87 0.49
C THR A 265 16.27 33.18 -0.33
N ILE A 266 15.07 33.72 -0.28
CA ILE A 266 13.99 33.51 -1.26
C ILE A 266 13.51 34.88 -1.74
N THR A 267 12.99 34.94 -2.96
CA THR A 267 12.33 36.15 -3.47
C THR A 267 10.83 36.12 -3.15
N GLU A 268 10.19 37.29 -3.13
CA GLU A 268 8.72 37.32 -3.03
C GLU A 268 8.06 36.60 -4.22
N GLU A 269 8.69 36.61 -5.39
CA GLU A 269 8.18 35.87 -6.56
C GLU A 269 8.25 34.36 -6.36
N SER A 270 9.35 33.83 -5.83
CA SER A 270 9.47 32.41 -5.47
C SER A 270 8.39 32.00 -4.45
N LEU A 271 8.07 32.87 -3.49
CA LEU A 271 6.98 32.65 -2.55
C LEU A 271 5.60 32.74 -3.21
N ASN A 272 5.39 33.70 -4.13
CA ASN A 272 4.15 33.81 -4.90
C ASN A 272 3.91 32.57 -5.77
N GLU A 273 4.96 31.96 -6.34
CA GLU A 273 4.86 30.68 -7.06
C GLU A 273 4.40 29.55 -6.13
N ALA A 274 4.98 29.43 -4.94
CA ALA A 274 4.55 28.45 -3.95
C ALA A 274 3.08 28.64 -3.54
N VAL A 275 2.68 29.88 -3.26
CA VAL A 275 1.27 30.23 -2.97
C VAL A 275 0.37 29.89 -4.16
N ARG A 276 0.79 30.18 -5.40
CA ARG A 276 0.03 29.84 -6.62
C ARG A 276 -0.25 28.35 -6.70
N GLY A 277 0.73 27.50 -6.39
CA GLY A 277 0.54 26.04 -6.32
C GLY A 277 -0.60 25.64 -5.38
N VAL A 278 -0.64 26.22 -4.18
CA VAL A 278 -1.71 25.98 -3.19
C VAL A 278 -3.06 26.53 -3.67
N LEU A 279 -3.10 27.73 -4.25
CA LEU A 279 -4.33 28.33 -4.78
C LEU A 279 -4.88 27.59 -6.01
N THR A 280 -4.03 26.90 -6.77
CA THR A 280 -4.47 25.95 -7.81
C THR A 280 -5.29 24.81 -7.19
N LEU A 281 -4.90 24.29 -6.02
CA LEU A 281 -5.70 23.29 -5.31
C LEU A 281 -7.03 23.87 -4.82
N VAL A 282 -7.07 25.13 -4.38
CA VAL A 282 -8.33 25.80 -3.99
C VAL A 282 -9.29 25.85 -5.17
N ASN A 283 -8.81 26.20 -6.35
CA ASN A 283 -9.61 26.21 -7.58
C ASN A 283 -10.02 24.80 -8.04
N GLY A 284 -9.19 23.78 -7.78
CA GLY A 284 -9.56 22.38 -7.98
C GLY A 284 -10.67 21.95 -7.03
N ALA A 285 -10.52 22.24 -5.73
CA ALA A 285 -11.49 21.96 -4.68
C ALA A 285 -12.85 22.63 -4.92
N ALA A 286 -12.87 23.84 -5.50
CA ALA A 286 -14.11 24.53 -5.85
C ALA A 286 -15.00 23.72 -6.81
N LYS A 287 -14.40 22.85 -7.65
CA LYS A 287 -15.15 21.97 -8.58
C LYS A 287 -15.81 20.79 -7.86
N SER A 288 -15.38 20.47 -6.65
CA SER A 288 -15.88 19.33 -5.88
C SER A 288 -17.25 19.61 -5.25
N GLY A 289 -17.56 20.86 -4.91
CA GLY A 289 -18.73 21.20 -4.10
C GLY A 289 -18.67 20.67 -2.66
N ILE A 290 -17.52 20.16 -2.21
CA ILE A 290 -17.28 19.79 -0.82
C ILE A 290 -17.05 21.10 -0.05
N PRO A 291 -17.82 21.38 1.02
CA PRO A 291 -17.56 22.56 1.84
C PRO A 291 -16.37 22.33 2.76
N GLU A 292 -15.69 23.41 3.12
CA GLU A 292 -14.73 23.40 4.21
C GLU A 292 -15.35 22.86 5.50
N ASN A 293 -14.59 22.03 6.24
CA ASN A 293 -15.02 21.35 7.45
C ASN A 293 -16.27 20.48 7.25
N ALA A 294 -16.46 19.92 6.05
CA ALA A 294 -17.49 18.92 5.78
C ALA A 294 -17.45 17.80 6.83
N HIS A 295 -18.63 17.31 7.22
CA HIS A 295 -18.77 16.19 8.15
C HIS A 295 -18.16 14.91 7.57
N GLU A 296 -17.42 14.16 8.38
CA GLU A 296 -16.92 12.83 7.99
C GLU A 296 -18.00 11.76 8.14
N GLY A 297 -18.65 11.44 7.03
CA GLY A 297 -19.68 10.41 6.93
C GLY A 297 -19.17 9.05 6.46
N GLN A 298 -20.13 8.14 6.31
CA GLN A 298 -19.95 6.81 5.75
C GLN A 298 -20.77 6.67 4.47
N LEU A 299 -20.31 5.80 3.56
CA LEU A 299 -21.03 5.38 2.37
C LEU A 299 -20.87 3.87 2.23
N HIS A 300 -21.72 3.12 2.91
CA HIS A 300 -21.73 1.67 2.93
C HIS A 300 -23.05 1.15 2.38
N ASN A 301 -23.05 0.72 1.11
CA ASN A 301 -24.23 0.22 0.41
C ASN A 301 -23.90 -1.06 -0.36
N LYS A 302 -24.90 -1.68 -0.97
CA LYS A 302 -24.76 -2.98 -1.66
C LYS A 302 -23.83 -2.89 -2.86
N GLU A 303 -23.81 -1.75 -3.54
CA GLU A 303 -22.96 -1.50 -4.70
C GLU A 303 -21.48 -1.45 -4.31
N VAL A 304 -21.14 -0.78 -3.19
CA VAL A 304 -19.80 -0.76 -2.60
C VAL A 304 -19.35 -2.18 -2.23
N ILE A 305 -20.21 -2.93 -1.51
CA ILE A 305 -19.90 -4.31 -1.11
C ILE A 305 -19.66 -5.21 -2.33
N ALA A 306 -20.54 -5.12 -3.35
CA ALA A 306 -20.43 -5.92 -4.55
C ALA A 306 -19.15 -5.60 -5.35
N LEU A 307 -18.78 -4.32 -5.45
CA LEU A 307 -17.55 -3.91 -6.14
C LEU A 307 -16.30 -4.34 -5.37
N ASN A 308 -16.29 -4.25 -4.04
CA ASN A 308 -15.18 -4.74 -3.21
C ASN A 308 -15.00 -6.26 -3.36
N ARG A 309 -16.10 -7.03 -3.32
CA ARG A 309 -16.05 -8.48 -3.54
C ARG A 309 -15.61 -8.82 -4.96
N GLN A 310 -16.01 -8.04 -5.97
CA GLN A 310 -15.54 -8.21 -7.34
C GLN A 310 -14.03 -7.96 -7.43
N ALA A 311 -13.54 -6.86 -6.86
CA ALA A 311 -12.12 -6.53 -6.85
C ALA A 311 -11.28 -7.62 -6.18
N ALA A 312 -11.72 -8.09 -5.01
CA ALA A 312 -11.06 -9.15 -4.27
C ALA A 312 -10.98 -10.47 -5.08
N LYS A 313 -12.05 -10.86 -5.78
CA LYS A 313 -12.05 -12.09 -6.61
C LYS A 313 -11.21 -11.99 -7.86
N GLU A 314 -11.25 -10.85 -8.54
CA GLU A 314 -10.45 -10.64 -9.74
C GLU A 314 -8.95 -10.55 -9.44
N ALA A 315 -8.59 -10.11 -8.24
CA ALA A 315 -7.21 -10.00 -7.77
C ALA A 315 -6.58 -11.34 -7.35
N LEU A 316 -7.39 -12.30 -6.89
CA LEU A 316 -6.90 -13.58 -6.36
C LEU A 316 -6.26 -14.43 -7.48
N VAL A 317 -5.02 -14.90 -7.24
CA VAL A 317 -4.20 -15.61 -8.24
C VAL A 317 -4.11 -17.09 -7.89
N LEU A 318 -4.54 -17.96 -8.81
CA LEU A 318 -4.31 -19.41 -8.71
C LEU A 318 -2.91 -19.73 -9.24
N LEU A 319 -1.98 -20.09 -8.35
CA LEU A 319 -0.57 -20.33 -8.73
C LEU A 319 -0.35 -21.76 -9.23
N LYS A 320 -0.95 -22.75 -8.56
CA LYS A 320 -0.89 -24.17 -8.93
C LYS A 320 -2.25 -24.84 -8.70
N ASN A 321 -2.62 -25.79 -9.56
CA ASN A 321 -3.78 -26.66 -9.36
C ASN A 321 -3.64 -27.97 -10.14
N GLU A 322 -3.45 -29.09 -9.44
CA GLU A 322 -3.40 -30.44 -10.02
C GLU A 322 -4.73 -31.18 -9.84
N GLY A 323 -5.85 -30.50 -10.12
CA GLY A 323 -7.20 -31.05 -10.06
C GLY A 323 -7.81 -31.12 -8.65
N ILE A 324 -7.25 -30.39 -7.68
CA ILE A 324 -7.79 -30.29 -6.31
C ILE A 324 -8.93 -29.27 -6.24
N LEU A 325 -8.77 -28.14 -6.91
CA LEU A 325 -9.79 -27.07 -6.96
C LEU A 325 -10.62 -27.15 -8.26
N PRO A 326 -11.91 -26.82 -8.21
CA PRO A 326 -12.65 -26.34 -7.03
C PRO A 326 -13.05 -27.45 -6.04
N LEU A 327 -13.09 -27.07 -4.77
CA LEU A 327 -13.59 -27.83 -3.63
C LEU A 327 -15.10 -28.11 -3.73
N GLN A 328 -15.56 -29.14 -3.02
CA GLN A 328 -16.97 -29.45 -2.85
C GLN A 328 -17.53 -28.78 -1.59
N LYS A 329 -18.75 -28.24 -1.64
CA LYS A 329 -19.43 -27.57 -0.50
C LYS A 329 -19.87 -28.58 0.58
N LYS A 330 -18.91 -29.15 1.30
CA LYS A 330 -19.08 -30.08 2.43
C LYS A 330 -18.08 -29.74 3.54
N LYS A 331 -17.89 -30.65 4.50
CA LYS A 331 -17.05 -30.42 5.68
C LYS A 331 -15.60 -30.06 5.32
N VAL A 332 -15.10 -28.95 5.87
CA VAL A 332 -13.73 -28.44 5.67
C VAL A 332 -13.03 -28.26 7.01
N LEU A 333 -11.74 -28.61 7.06
CA LEU A 333 -10.83 -28.17 8.10
C LEU A 333 -10.05 -26.95 7.62
N LEU A 334 -10.17 -25.84 8.36
CA LEU A 334 -9.31 -24.69 8.23
C LEU A 334 -8.12 -24.79 9.19
N ILE A 335 -6.93 -24.52 8.68
CA ILE A 335 -5.69 -24.44 9.46
C ILE A 335 -5.07 -23.06 9.22
N GLY A 336 -4.63 -22.41 10.29
CA GLY A 336 -3.94 -21.12 10.23
C GLY A 336 -4.69 -20.02 10.97
N GLU A 337 -3.95 -19.17 11.68
CA GLU A 337 -4.52 -18.04 12.42
C GLU A 337 -5.36 -17.12 11.54
N SER A 338 -4.84 -16.77 10.36
CA SER A 338 -5.49 -15.80 9.48
C SER A 338 -6.73 -16.33 8.77
N ALA A 339 -6.94 -17.65 8.78
CA ALA A 339 -8.19 -18.23 8.31
C ALA A 339 -9.39 -17.74 9.15
N LYS A 340 -9.19 -17.47 10.44
CA LYS A 340 -10.22 -16.99 11.39
C LYS A 340 -10.14 -15.51 11.70
N LYS A 341 -8.98 -14.87 11.46
CA LYS A 341 -8.79 -13.42 11.59
C LYS A 341 -8.36 -12.86 10.24
N ALA A 342 -9.24 -12.12 9.57
CA ALA A 342 -8.96 -11.58 8.25
C ALA A 342 -7.73 -10.67 8.22
N ASN A 343 -6.70 -11.06 7.46
CA ASN A 343 -5.57 -10.19 7.09
C ASN A 343 -5.95 -9.33 5.88
N TYR A 344 -6.87 -8.39 6.08
CA TYR A 344 -7.48 -7.65 4.97
C TYR A 344 -6.60 -6.53 4.39
N CYS A 345 -5.63 -6.01 5.15
CA CYS A 345 -4.74 -4.93 4.73
C CYS A 345 -3.34 -5.06 5.36
N ALA A 346 -2.37 -4.35 4.78
CA ALA A 346 -1.04 -4.13 5.33
C ALA A 346 -1.01 -2.92 6.31
N GLY A 347 0.15 -2.68 6.95
CA GLY A 347 0.34 -1.64 7.96
C GLY A 347 0.81 -0.28 7.40
N GLY A 348 0.48 0.81 8.10
CA GLY A 348 0.99 2.16 7.80
C GLY A 348 -0.08 3.20 7.50
N ALA A 349 0.30 4.28 6.80
CA ALA A 349 -0.59 5.33 6.32
C ALA A 349 -1.66 4.84 5.32
N CYS A 350 -1.56 3.60 4.87
CA CYS A 350 -2.53 2.96 4.00
C CYS A 350 -3.60 2.16 4.76
N THR A 351 -3.42 1.93 6.07
CA THR A 351 -4.40 1.25 6.92
C THR A 351 -5.66 2.11 7.10
N VAL A 352 -6.83 1.47 7.00
CA VAL A 352 -8.13 2.11 7.19
C VAL A 352 -8.98 1.33 8.17
N ASN A 353 -9.92 2.00 8.83
CA ASN A 353 -10.99 1.31 9.55
C ASN A 353 -12.03 0.82 8.53
N ALA A 354 -12.03 -0.47 8.20
CA ALA A 354 -12.98 -1.02 7.24
C ALA A 354 -14.41 -1.05 7.80
N TYR A 355 -15.43 -1.03 6.93
CA TYR A 355 -16.82 -1.20 7.39
C TYR A 355 -17.05 -2.55 8.08
N GLN A 356 -16.38 -3.57 7.57
CA GLN A 356 -16.36 -4.92 8.09
C GLN A 356 -15.05 -5.61 7.72
N THR A 357 -14.77 -6.76 8.34
CA THR A 357 -13.64 -7.61 7.98
C THR A 357 -14.13 -9.05 7.96
N VAL A 358 -14.31 -9.63 6.78
CA VAL A 358 -14.84 -11.00 6.63
C VAL A 358 -13.68 -11.98 6.52
N SER A 359 -13.52 -12.88 7.48
CA SER A 359 -12.52 -13.95 7.40
C SER A 359 -13.02 -15.12 6.54
N LEU A 360 -12.11 -15.99 6.09
CA LEU A 360 -12.49 -17.21 5.39
C LEU A 360 -13.37 -18.11 6.27
N TYR A 361 -13.08 -18.18 7.57
CA TYR A 361 -13.89 -18.90 8.54
C TYR A 361 -15.32 -18.35 8.58
N ASP A 362 -15.50 -17.03 8.68
CA ASP A 362 -16.83 -16.41 8.71
C ASP A 362 -17.63 -16.76 7.44
N SER A 363 -16.98 -16.64 6.28
CA SER A 363 -17.61 -16.96 5.00
C SER A 363 -17.98 -18.44 4.87
N LEU A 364 -17.11 -19.36 5.32
CA LEU A 364 -17.42 -20.79 5.34
C LEU A 364 -18.57 -21.11 6.30
N VAL A 365 -18.60 -20.52 7.49
CA VAL A 365 -19.68 -20.74 8.46
C VAL A 365 -21.01 -20.23 7.92
N GLU A 366 -21.01 -19.05 7.30
CA GLU A 366 -22.20 -18.47 6.67
C GLU A 366 -22.75 -19.38 5.55
N ASN A 367 -21.88 -19.95 4.71
CA ASN A 367 -22.29 -20.68 3.52
C ASN A 367 -22.44 -22.20 3.70
N LEU A 368 -21.72 -22.81 4.64
CA LEU A 368 -21.72 -24.25 4.89
C LEU A 368 -22.36 -24.64 6.24
N GLY A 369 -22.51 -23.69 7.16
CA GLY A 369 -22.96 -23.93 8.53
C GLY A 369 -21.81 -24.32 9.47
N GLU A 370 -21.87 -23.85 10.72
CA GLU A 370 -20.81 -24.01 11.74
C GLU A 370 -20.38 -25.47 11.95
N SER A 371 -21.31 -26.43 11.91
CA SER A 371 -21.01 -27.86 12.07
C SER A 371 -20.14 -28.46 10.95
N ASN A 372 -20.01 -27.75 9.82
CA ASN A 372 -19.22 -28.17 8.66
C ASN A 372 -17.85 -27.47 8.58
N VAL A 373 -17.51 -26.62 9.55
CA VAL A 373 -16.28 -25.83 9.54
C VAL A 373 -15.55 -26.02 10.86
N ASP A 374 -14.50 -26.84 10.83
CA ASP A 374 -13.58 -26.95 11.95
C ASP A 374 -12.36 -26.05 11.69
N TRP A 375 -11.80 -25.47 12.74
CA TRP A 375 -10.65 -24.59 12.65
C TRP A 375 -9.64 -24.89 13.76
N VAL A 376 -8.37 -24.86 13.40
CA VAL A 376 -7.24 -24.93 14.34
C VAL A 376 -6.17 -23.92 13.92
N ILE A 377 -5.48 -23.33 14.88
CA ILE A 377 -4.46 -22.31 14.60
C ILE A 377 -3.26 -22.87 13.82
N GLY A 378 -2.79 -24.09 14.16
CA GLY A 378 -1.61 -24.70 13.58
C GLY A 378 -0.29 -24.05 14.00
N ALA A 379 -0.09 -22.78 13.67
CA ALA A 379 1.01 -21.96 14.16
C ALA A 379 0.63 -20.47 14.04
N PRO A 380 0.92 -19.63 15.06
CA PRO A 380 0.78 -18.17 14.94
C PRO A 380 1.60 -17.61 13.77
N ASN A 381 1.02 -16.68 13.01
CA ASN A 381 1.75 -15.92 11.98
C ASN A 381 1.83 -14.41 12.30
N ARG A 382 1.50 -14.02 13.53
CA ARG A 382 1.60 -12.65 14.08
C ARG A 382 3.00 -12.37 14.66
N LYS A 383 3.45 -11.11 14.57
CA LYS A 383 4.55 -10.58 15.40
C LYS A 383 3.99 -9.95 16.68
N VAL A 384 2.77 -9.41 16.58
CA VAL A 384 2.08 -8.67 17.63
C VAL A 384 1.12 -9.60 18.37
N PHE A 385 1.15 -9.56 19.70
CA PHE A 385 0.23 -10.37 20.49
C PHE A 385 -1.23 -9.89 20.35
N PRO A 386 -2.21 -10.80 20.52
CA PRO A 386 -3.62 -10.45 20.49
C PRO A 386 -3.98 -9.38 21.54
N SER A 387 -5.00 -8.58 21.24
CA SER A 387 -5.53 -7.57 22.16
C SER A 387 -6.00 -8.19 23.48
N LEU A 388 -5.77 -7.48 24.60
CA LEU A 388 -6.35 -7.81 25.90
C LEU A 388 -7.88 -7.97 25.86
N ALA A 389 -8.54 -7.30 24.91
CA ALA A 389 -9.98 -7.36 24.70
C ALA A 389 -10.52 -8.79 24.48
N ILE A 390 -9.72 -9.72 23.96
CA ILE A 390 -10.18 -11.12 23.74
C ILE A 390 -10.50 -11.85 25.06
N TYR A 391 -9.88 -11.41 26.16
CA TYR A 391 -10.12 -11.93 27.50
C TYR A 391 -11.02 -11.03 28.34
N ALA A 392 -11.56 -9.94 27.77
CA ALA A 392 -12.39 -9.01 28.52
C ALA A 392 -13.64 -9.69 29.09
N THR A 393 -13.93 -9.37 30.35
CA THR A 393 -15.17 -9.75 31.03
C THR A 393 -16.37 -9.07 30.37
N GLU A 394 -16.22 -7.79 30.02
CA GLU A 394 -17.19 -7.05 29.21
C GLU A 394 -17.23 -7.57 27.76
N LYS A 395 -18.42 -7.96 27.31
CA LYS A 395 -18.65 -8.41 25.92
C LYS A 395 -19.02 -7.23 25.02
N SER A 396 -18.02 -6.38 24.75
CA SER A 396 -18.10 -5.22 23.86
C SER A 396 -17.04 -5.32 22.76
N LYS A 397 -17.27 -4.65 21.63
CA LYS A 397 -16.25 -4.51 20.56
C LYS A 397 -15.07 -3.62 20.99
N LYS A 398 -15.27 -2.77 22.00
CA LYS A 398 -14.28 -1.82 22.51
C LYS A 398 -14.25 -1.86 24.05
N PRO A 399 -13.84 -2.97 24.68
CA PRO A 399 -13.97 -3.15 26.12
C PRO A 399 -12.85 -2.46 26.93
N ILE A 400 -11.86 -1.86 26.27
CA ILE A 400 -10.72 -1.23 26.93
C ILE A 400 -11.04 0.26 27.09
N THR A 401 -10.97 0.77 28.32
CA THR A 401 -11.09 2.21 28.57
C THR A 401 -9.73 2.88 28.35
N TYR A 402 -9.68 3.90 27.51
CA TYR A 402 -8.49 4.70 27.19
C TYR A 402 -8.70 6.14 27.67
N ARG A 403 -7.86 6.60 28.60
CA ARG A 403 -7.88 7.97 29.12
C ARG A 403 -6.56 8.68 28.86
N THR A 404 -6.60 9.95 28.48
CA THR A 404 -5.41 10.82 28.39
C THR A 404 -5.40 11.85 29.51
N TYR A 405 -4.22 12.29 29.90
CA TYR A 405 -3.99 13.28 30.96
C TYR A 405 -2.79 14.15 30.60
N ASP A 406 -2.74 15.37 31.13
CA ASP A 406 -1.51 16.18 31.19
C ASP A 406 -0.85 16.11 32.57
N GLU A 407 -1.34 15.24 33.48
CA GLU A 407 -0.76 15.03 34.81
C GLU A 407 -0.29 13.57 34.99
N PRO A 408 0.86 13.36 35.65
CA PRO A 408 1.36 12.02 35.89
C PRO A 408 0.45 11.25 36.83
N ARG A 409 0.52 9.91 36.78
CA ARG A 409 -0.30 9.01 37.63
C ARG A 409 -0.10 9.24 39.13
N SER A 410 1.01 9.85 39.53
CA SER A 410 1.31 10.22 40.92
C SER A 410 0.42 11.35 41.47
N VAL A 411 -0.23 12.14 40.62
CA VAL A 411 -1.17 13.18 41.04
C VAL A 411 -2.49 12.53 41.45
N LYS A 412 -2.80 12.59 42.74
CA LYS A 412 -4.08 12.15 43.30
C LYS A 412 -5.19 13.04 42.74
N ASP A 413 -6.21 12.44 42.14
CA ASP A 413 -7.36 13.10 41.52
C ASP A 413 -7.08 13.84 40.19
N ARG A 414 -6.06 13.42 39.42
CA ARG A 414 -5.82 13.92 38.06
C ARG A 414 -7.07 13.81 37.19
N LYS A 415 -7.34 14.84 36.39
CA LYS A 415 -8.51 14.88 35.49
C LYS A 415 -8.15 14.37 34.10
N ALA A 416 -8.97 13.48 33.56
CA ALA A 416 -8.80 13.03 32.18
C ALA A 416 -9.09 14.20 31.23
N LEU A 417 -8.19 14.42 30.26
CA LEU A 417 -8.40 15.32 29.14
C LEU A 417 -9.38 14.71 28.13
N SER A 418 -9.29 13.40 27.92
CA SER A 418 -10.22 12.62 27.12
C SER A 418 -10.43 11.22 27.68
N GLU A 419 -11.57 10.63 27.36
CA GLU A 419 -11.91 9.24 27.67
C GLU A 419 -12.61 8.60 26.46
N LEU A 420 -12.11 7.45 26.03
CA LEU A 420 -12.59 6.70 24.87
C LEU A 420 -12.67 5.21 25.23
N ALA A 421 -13.57 4.49 24.56
CA ALA A 421 -13.57 3.03 24.55
C ALA A 421 -12.82 2.56 23.29
N VAL A 422 -11.84 1.66 23.44
CA VAL A 422 -10.98 1.16 22.34
C VAL A 422 -10.92 -0.37 22.29
N PRO A 423 -10.66 -0.97 21.11
CA PRO A 423 -10.61 -2.43 20.95
C PRO A 423 -9.26 -3.04 21.35
N GLU A 424 -8.20 -2.23 21.41
CA GLU A 424 -6.83 -2.70 21.65
C GLU A 424 -5.96 -1.61 22.28
N VAL A 425 -4.86 -2.03 22.93
CA VAL A 425 -3.78 -1.13 23.34
C VAL A 425 -2.78 -1.05 22.18
N ASN A 426 -3.06 -0.17 21.23
CA ASN A 426 -2.24 0.10 20.06
C ASN A 426 -2.53 1.54 19.60
N VAL A 427 -1.68 2.49 19.97
CA VAL A 427 -1.92 3.91 19.71
C VAL A 427 -0.64 4.59 19.23
N MET A 428 -0.81 5.45 18.24
CA MET A 428 0.19 6.40 17.78
C MET A 428 -0.10 7.74 18.44
N MET A 429 0.77 8.22 19.33
CA MET A 429 0.47 9.43 20.10
C MET A 429 0.70 10.72 19.32
N PHE A 430 1.30 10.67 18.12
CA PHE A 430 1.50 11.85 17.27
C PHE A 430 0.21 12.44 16.72
N GLU A 431 -0.91 11.72 16.83
CA GLU A 431 -2.24 12.25 16.52
C GLU A 431 -2.78 13.21 17.58
N TYR A 432 -2.19 13.20 18.78
CA TYR A 432 -2.68 14.01 19.88
C TYR A 432 -2.28 15.47 19.67
N ASP A 433 -3.27 16.38 19.76
CA ASP A 433 -3.02 17.81 19.63
C ASP A 433 -2.12 18.31 20.77
N PRO A 434 -0.88 18.74 20.48
CA PRO A 434 0.02 19.24 21.51
C PRO A 434 -0.53 20.47 22.24
N ALA A 435 -1.42 21.26 21.62
CA ALA A 435 -2.05 22.43 22.25
C ALA A 435 -3.03 22.05 23.37
N SER A 436 -3.46 20.79 23.42
CA SER A 436 -4.31 20.26 24.50
C SER A 436 -3.53 19.98 25.79
N ILE A 437 -2.18 20.01 25.75
CA ILE A 437 -1.30 19.78 26.90
C ILE A 437 -0.88 21.13 27.47
N ARG A 438 -1.00 21.30 28.80
CA ARG A 438 -0.51 22.52 29.48
C ARG A 438 0.99 22.73 29.22
N PRO A 439 1.45 23.96 29.00
CA PRO A 439 2.87 24.25 28.82
C PRO A 439 3.74 23.67 29.95
N GLY A 440 4.76 22.89 29.61
CA GLY A 440 5.66 22.24 30.57
C GLY A 440 5.19 20.89 31.11
N HIS A 441 4.03 20.38 30.65
CA HIS A 441 3.53 19.04 30.99
C HIS A 441 3.79 18.03 29.85
N HIS A 442 3.67 16.75 30.17
CA HIS A 442 3.78 15.63 29.22
C HIS A 442 2.42 15.00 28.96
N LEU A 443 2.28 14.32 27.82
CA LEU A 443 1.12 13.48 27.57
C LEU A 443 1.24 12.21 28.42
N HIS A 444 0.20 11.92 29.20
CA HIS A 444 0.05 10.66 29.90
C HIS A 444 -1.20 9.94 29.39
N ALA A 445 -1.17 8.62 29.43
CA ALA A 445 -2.32 7.80 29.06
C ALA A 445 -2.48 6.58 29.98
N THR A 446 -3.72 6.12 30.15
CA THR A 446 -4.01 4.86 30.83
C THR A 446 -5.04 4.08 30.02
N PHE A 447 -4.70 2.83 29.71
CA PHE A 447 -5.62 1.82 29.20
C PHE A 447 -6.01 0.91 30.36
N SER A 448 -7.30 0.60 30.53
CA SER A 448 -7.75 -0.31 31.60
C SER A 448 -8.82 -1.27 31.11
N VAL A 449 -8.69 -2.56 31.46
CA VAL A 449 -9.66 -3.60 31.13
C VAL A 449 -9.64 -4.70 32.20
N THR A 450 -10.81 -5.18 32.58
CA THR A 450 -10.94 -6.36 33.46
C THR A 450 -11.04 -7.62 32.60
N ILE A 451 -10.11 -8.55 32.79
CA ILE A 451 -10.03 -9.79 32.01
C ILE A 451 -10.29 -11.04 32.86
N ASN A 452 -10.73 -12.11 32.19
CA ASN A 452 -10.89 -13.45 32.74
C ASN A 452 -10.39 -14.46 31.69
N VAL A 453 -9.44 -15.32 32.07
CA VAL A 453 -8.82 -16.27 31.14
C VAL A 453 -9.58 -17.59 31.07
N PRO A 454 -9.63 -18.24 29.90
CA PRO A 454 -10.38 -19.49 29.73
C PRO A 454 -9.71 -20.71 30.39
N GLU A 455 -8.42 -20.63 30.72
CA GLU A 455 -7.67 -21.74 31.30
C GLU A 455 -6.63 -21.22 32.30
N SER A 456 -6.45 -21.93 33.41
CA SER A 456 -5.39 -21.61 34.38
C SER A 456 -4.02 -22.02 33.82
N ALA A 457 -3.24 -21.05 33.36
CA ALA A 457 -1.98 -21.29 32.68
C ALA A 457 -1.03 -20.08 32.79
N LYS A 458 0.18 -20.26 32.26
CA LYS A 458 1.06 -19.12 31.98
C LYS A 458 0.55 -18.38 30.74
N TYR A 459 0.43 -17.07 30.87
CA TYR A 459 0.19 -16.15 29.79
C TYR A 459 1.41 -15.26 29.63
N LYS A 460 1.66 -14.83 28.39
CA LYS A 460 2.76 -13.93 28.04
C LYS A 460 2.16 -12.63 27.53
N PHE A 461 2.61 -11.50 28.06
CA PHE A 461 2.27 -10.19 27.52
C PHE A 461 3.52 -9.51 26.96
N ASN A 462 3.31 -8.66 25.96
CA ASN A 462 4.33 -7.80 25.39
C ASN A 462 4.12 -6.35 25.83
N LEU A 463 5.19 -5.57 25.89
CA LEU A 463 5.11 -4.12 26.08
C LEU A 463 6.12 -3.43 25.17
N LYS A 464 5.60 -2.71 24.18
CA LYS A 464 6.36 -1.92 23.22
C LYS A 464 5.96 -0.47 23.33
N VAL A 465 6.95 0.41 23.48
CA VAL A 465 6.69 1.82 23.75
C VAL A 465 7.77 2.69 23.12
N GLY A 466 7.38 3.82 22.52
CA GLY A 466 8.24 5.00 22.37
C GLY A 466 7.81 6.00 23.44
N GLY A 467 8.53 6.06 24.55
CA GLY A 467 8.10 6.68 25.80
C GLY A 467 8.40 5.82 27.03
N THR A 468 7.70 6.07 28.12
CA THR A 468 7.67 5.18 29.30
C THR A 468 6.31 4.51 29.39
N ALA A 469 6.28 3.18 29.53
CA ALA A 469 5.05 2.43 29.79
C ALA A 469 5.19 1.41 30.91
N ARG A 470 4.07 1.15 31.59
CA ARG A 470 3.96 0.22 32.71
C ARG A 470 2.72 -0.65 32.54
N VAL A 471 2.86 -1.96 32.77
CA VAL A 471 1.72 -2.88 32.90
C VAL A 471 1.48 -3.11 34.39
N LEU A 472 0.25 -2.92 34.83
CA LEU A 472 -0.19 -3.18 36.19
C LEU A 472 -1.29 -4.25 36.17
N ILE A 473 -1.22 -5.18 37.13
CA ILE A 473 -2.24 -6.23 37.34
C ILE A 473 -2.73 -6.08 38.77
N ASP A 474 -4.03 -5.81 38.95
CA ASP A 474 -4.66 -5.54 40.24
C ASP A 474 -3.96 -4.42 41.05
N GLY A 475 -3.42 -3.42 40.34
CA GLY A 475 -2.71 -2.26 40.90
C GLY A 475 -1.22 -2.47 41.17
N GLU A 476 -0.71 -3.70 41.06
CA GLU A 476 0.71 -4.02 41.22
C GLU A 476 1.45 -3.94 39.88
N VAL A 477 2.64 -3.33 39.86
CA VAL A 477 3.44 -3.19 38.63
C VAL A 477 4.02 -4.56 38.23
N ALA A 478 3.53 -5.10 37.12
CA ALA A 478 4.01 -6.35 36.54
C ALA A 478 5.24 -6.14 35.65
N ALA A 479 5.28 -5.03 34.89
CA ALA A 479 6.41 -4.68 34.03
C ALA A 479 6.54 -3.17 33.84
N THR A 480 7.76 -2.70 33.58
CA THR A 480 8.06 -1.32 33.17
C THR A 480 8.99 -1.35 31.97
N HIS A 481 8.69 -0.57 30.94
CA HIS A 481 9.55 -0.35 29.79
C HIS A 481 9.77 1.15 29.61
N ILE A 482 11.02 1.58 29.64
CA ILE A 482 11.44 2.96 29.38
C ILE A 482 12.26 2.94 28.10
N ASN A 483 11.83 3.70 27.10
CA ASN A 483 12.46 3.73 25.80
C ASN A 483 12.30 5.12 25.17
N ASP A 484 13.36 5.93 25.21
CA ASP A 484 13.40 7.27 24.63
C ASP A 484 13.56 7.24 23.09
N TYR A 485 13.01 6.24 22.41
CA TYR A 485 13.24 5.95 20.99
C TYR A 485 12.93 7.17 20.10
N GLU A 486 13.97 7.68 19.43
CA GLU A 486 13.93 8.97 18.73
C GLU A 486 13.54 8.88 17.24
N SER A 487 13.26 7.68 16.71
CA SER A 487 13.06 7.49 15.27
C SER A 487 11.65 7.89 14.81
N SER A 488 11.59 8.81 13.85
CA SER A 488 10.36 9.27 13.19
C SER A 488 10.01 8.46 11.94
N SER A 489 10.97 7.81 11.28
CA SER A 489 10.74 7.22 9.96
C SER A 489 9.99 5.90 10.00
N ASP A 490 10.08 5.15 11.10
CA ASP A 490 9.54 3.80 11.26
C ASP A 490 8.18 3.75 12.00
N MET A 491 7.64 4.91 12.37
CA MET A 491 6.42 5.03 13.18
C MET A 491 6.47 4.27 14.51
N GLY A 492 7.66 4.10 15.10
CA GLY A 492 7.86 3.32 16.32
C GLY A 492 7.69 1.81 16.12
N ASN A 493 7.60 1.32 14.88
CA ASN A 493 7.44 -0.09 14.59
C ASN A 493 8.73 -0.91 14.85
N ASN A 494 9.91 -0.29 15.01
CA ASN A 494 11.15 -0.95 15.44
C ASN A 494 11.52 -0.63 16.89
N ALA A 495 10.66 0.06 17.65
CA ALA A 495 10.87 0.23 19.08
C ALA A 495 11.11 -1.15 19.73
N PRO A 496 12.12 -1.30 20.59
CA PRO A 496 12.32 -2.51 21.37
C PRO A 496 11.03 -2.95 22.06
N GLU A 497 10.90 -4.25 22.26
CA GLU A 497 9.74 -4.86 22.90
C GLU A 497 10.23 -5.77 24.02
N ILE A 498 9.62 -5.65 25.19
CA ILE A 498 9.84 -6.59 26.30
C ILE A 498 8.69 -7.59 26.36
N TYR A 499 8.98 -8.76 26.89
CA TYR A 499 7.98 -9.80 27.11
C TYR A 499 8.09 -10.34 28.53
N GLU A 500 6.95 -10.52 29.18
CA GLU A 500 6.88 -11.04 30.54
C GLU A 500 5.80 -12.12 30.63
N GLU A 501 6.01 -13.08 31.53
CA GLU A 501 5.03 -14.13 31.82
C GLU A 501 4.31 -13.86 33.13
N VAL A 502 3.01 -14.13 33.15
CA VAL A 502 2.16 -14.10 34.34
C VAL A 502 1.31 -15.36 34.39
N TYR A 503 1.17 -15.94 35.57
CA TYR A 503 0.23 -17.03 35.78
C TYR A 503 -1.16 -16.46 36.09
N LEU A 504 -2.15 -16.83 35.28
CA LEU A 504 -3.54 -16.39 35.43
C LEU A 504 -4.44 -17.60 35.66
N GLU A 505 -5.43 -17.45 36.54
CA GLU A 505 -6.38 -18.49 36.89
C GLU A 505 -7.73 -18.28 36.20
N THR A 506 -8.31 -19.34 35.66
CA THR A 506 -9.67 -19.26 35.11
C THR A 506 -10.70 -18.99 36.20
N GLY A 507 -11.73 -18.20 35.88
CA GLY A 507 -12.77 -17.83 36.82
C GLY A 507 -12.40 -16.72 37.80
N LYS A 508 -11.16 -16.21 37.76
CA LYS A 508 -10.72 -15.02 38.49
C LYS A 508 -10.63 -13.82 37.55
N ASP A 509 -11.19 -12.70 37.99
CA ASP A 509 -11.09 -11.43 37.29
C ASP A 509 -9.79 -10.71 37.69
N TYR A 510 -9.10 -10.17 36.69
CA TYR A 510 -7.87 -9.39 36.86
C TYR A 510 -8.04 -8.02 36.19
N LEU A 511 -7.74 -6.94 36.91
CA LEU A 511 -7.68 -5.61 36.32
C LEU A 511 -6.31 -5.40 35.68
N PHE A 512 -6.26 -5.37 34.36
CA PHE A 512 -5.08 -4.99 33.59
C PHE A 512 -5.12 -3.48 33.30
N GLU A 513 -4.06 -2.77 33.70
CA GLU A 513 -3.82 -1.39 33.31
C GLU A 513 -2.51 -1.26 32.52
N VAL A 514 -2.52 -0.49 31.44
CA VAL A 514 -1.30 -0.07 30.72
C VAL A 514 -1.19 1.45 30.84
N ASP A 515 -0.24 1.91 31.64
CA ASP A 515 0.02 3.33 31.90
C ASP A 515 1.17 3.80 31.01
N PHE A 516 1.05 4.99 30.43
CA PHE A 516 1.99 5.58 29.48
C PHE A 516 2.33 7.02 29.85
N GLU A 517 3.56 7.41 29.54
CA GLU A 517 4.10 8.76 29.64
C GLU A 517 4.96 9.04 28.39
N SER A 518 4.62 10.11 27.68
CA SER A 518 5.40 10.60 26.54
C SER A 518 6.75 11.12 27.02
N THR A 519 7.80 10.92 26.24
CA THR A 519 9.09 11.54 26.49
C THR A 519 9.14 12.93 25.86
N SER A 520 10.03 13.79 26.34
CA SER A 520 10.27 15.13 25.78
C SER A 520 11.08 15.08 24.47
N GLY A 521 10.86 14.06 23.62
CA GLY A 521 11.70 13.75 22.46
C GLY A 521 11.91 14.94 21.51
N LYS A 522 13.08 15.00 20.85
CA LYS A 522 13.49 16.14 20.01
C LYS A 522 12.98 16.09 18.55
N GLY A 523 12.09 15.16 18.19
CA GLY A 523 11.64 14.90 16.82
C GLY A 523 10.18 15.31 16.51
N GLY A 524 9.80 15.35 15.22
CA GLY A 524 8.46 15.75 14.76
C GLY A 524 7.31 14.79 15.14
N MET A 525 7.62 13.54 15.52
CA MET A 525 6.69 12.51 16.05
C MET A 525 6.90 12.26 17.56
N SER A 526 7.32 13.29 18.29
CA SER A 526 7.86 13.23 19.66
C SER A 526 6.91 12.75 20.77
N THR A 527 5.61 12.62 20.53
CA THR A 527 4.64 12.23 21.57
C THR A 527 4.60 10.72 21.83
N GLY A 528 5.21 9.89 20.98
CA GLY A 528 5.46 8.47 21.23
C GLY A 528 4.47 7.49 20.62
N SER A 529 4.60 6.22 21.00
CA SER A 529 3.69 5.13 20.61
C SER A 529 3.60 4.07 21.71
N LEU A 530 2.52 3.32 21.76
CA LEU A 530 2.32 2.25 22.74
C LEU A 530 1.58 1.07 22.14
N ARG A 531 2.07 -0.14 22.44
CA ARG A 531 1.39 -1.40 22.13
C ARG A 531 1.55 -2.43 23.25
N CYS A 532 0.45 -3.11 23.59
CA CYS A 532 0.42 -4.19 24.57
C CYS A 532 -0.69 -5.21 24.24
N GLY A 533 -0.37 -6.49 24.37
CA GLY A 533 -1.26 -7.62 24.12
C GLY A 533 -0.93 -8.80 25.04
N LEU A 534 -1.73 -9.86 24.97
CA LEU A 534 -1.64 -11.02 25.85
C LEU A 534 -1.99 -12.30 25.08
N GLU A 535 -1.22 -13.36 25.30
CA GLU A 535 -1.51 -14.69 24.77
C GLU A 535 -1.19 -15.80 25.77
N LYS A 536 -1.81 -16.96 25.60
CA LYS A 536 -1.45 -18.16 26.35
C LYS A 536 -0.06 -18.64 25.89
N ALA A 537 0.84 -18.93 26.83
CA ALA A 537 2.14 -19.49 26.52
C ALA A 537 2.00 -20.96 26.12
N VAL A 538 2.08 -21.24 24.81
CA VAL A 538 1.99 -22.60 24.22
C VAL A 538 3.17 -22.83 23.29
N ALA A 539 3.76 -24.03 23.33
CA ALA A 539 4.85 -24.40 22.43
C ALA A 539 4.32 -24.57 20.99
N PRO A 540 4.93 -23.94 19.98
CA PRO A 540 4.48 -24.03 18.58
C PRO A 540 4.33 -25.46 18.06
N GLU A 541 5.18 -26.39 18.51
CA GLU A 541 5.17 -27.79 18.12
C GLU A 541 3.88 -28.51 18.54
N GLU A 542 3.25 -28.09 19.64
CA GLU A 542 1.97 -28.63 20.10
C GLU A 542 0.83 -28.24 19.15
N TYR A 543 0.81 -26.97 18.70
CA TYR A 543 -0.17 -26.50 17.73
C TYR A 543 -0.03 -27.19 16.37
N ILE A 544 1.21 -27.42 15.89
CA ILE A 544 1.46 -28.11 14.61
C ILE A 544 1.02 -29.58 14.71
N LYS A 545 1.32 -30.24 15.83
CA LYS A 545 0.90 -31.62 16.06
C LYS A 545 -0.62 -31.76 16.06
N GLU A 546 -1.33 -30.84 16.70
CA GLU A 546 -2.80 -30.84 16.68
C GLU A 546 -3.33 -30.68 15.24
N ALA A 547 -2.82 -29.71 14.50
CA ALA A 547 -3.25 -29.44 13.13
C ALA A 547 -3.02 -30.63 12.19
N THR A 548 -1.87 -31.30 12.31
CA THR A 548 -1.52 -32.48 11.49
C THR A 548 -2.35 -33.71 11.81
N GLU A 549 -2.66 -33.95 13.09
CA GLU A 549 -3.55 -35.06 13.48
C GLU A 549 -5.00 -34.83 13.06
N LEU A 550 -5.45 -33.57 13.03
CA LEU A 550 -6.74 -33.21 12.45
C LEU A 550 -6.71 -33.38 10.93
N ALA A 551 -5.70 -32.87 10.23
CA ALA A 551 -5.61 -32.92 8.76
C ALA A 551 -5.74 -34.35 8.17
N LYS A 552 -5.26 -35.38 8.88
CA LYS A 552 -5.43 -36.81 8.50
C LYS A 552 -6.88 -37.27 8.44
N LYS A 553 -7.77 -36.62 9.19
CA LYS A 553 -9.17 -37.02 9.38
C LYS A 553 -10.14 -36.31 8.42
N TYR A 554 -9.67 -35.33 7.65
CA TYR A 554 -10.51 -34.54 6.76
C TYR A 554 -10.17 -34.82 5.31
N GLU A 555 -11.20 -34.86 4.47
CA GLU A 555 -11.04 -34.95 3.03
C GLU A 555 -10.60 -33.61 2.43
N GLN A 556 -11.12 -32.50 2.96
CA GLN A 556 -10.81 -31.14 2.51
C GLN A 556 -10.13 -30.37 3.63
N VAL A 557 -8.88 -29.98 3.38
CA VAL A 557 -8.06 -29.19 4.27
C VAL A 557 -7.63 -27.94 3.53
N VAL A 558 -7.79 -26.77 4.15
CA VAL A 558 -7.30 -25.49 3.65
C VAL A 558 -6.37 -24.89 4.68
N VAL A 559 -5.13 -24.64 4.28
CA VAL A 559 -4.11 -23.97 5.10
C VAL A 559 -4.00 -22.53 4.63
N VAL A 560 -4.26 -21.57 5.51
CA VAL A 560 -4.03 -20.15 5.26
C VAL A 560 -2.79 -19.72 6.03
N THR A 561 -1.79 -19.21 5.32
CA THR A 561 -0.49 -18.81 5.86
C THR A 561 0.05 -17.60 5.11
N GLY A 562 1.25 -17.15 5.45
CA GLY A 562 1.90 -15.99 4.85
C GLY A 562 2.29 -14.94 5.88
N LEU A 563 2.27 -13.69 5.45
CA LEU A 563 2.58 -12.50 6.23
C LEU A 563 1.28 -11.84 6.74
N ASN A 564 1.43 -10.63 7.28
CA ASN A 564 0.35 -9.71 7.63
C ASN A 564 0.95 -8.30 7.83
N LYS A 565 0.10 -7.38 8.28
CA LYS A 565 0.46 -5.99 8.61
C LYS A 565 1.58 -5.82 9.63
N ASP A 566 1.96 -6.87 10.37
CA ASP A 566 3.08 -6.79 11.32
C ASP A 566 4.45 -6.91 10.64
N PHE A 567 4.49 -7.50 9.44
CA PHE A 567 5.71 -7.77 8.66
C PHE A 567 5.78 -6.88 7.42
N GLU A 568 4.64 -6.56 6.81
CA GLU A 568 4.54 -5.64 5.69
C GLU A 568 3.85 -4.37 6.16
N THR A 569 4.65 -3.35 6.44
CA THR A 569 4.18 -2.06 6.95
C THR A 569 5.08 -0.93 6.49
N GLU A 570 4.49 0.25 6.34
CA GLU A 570 5.24 1.49 6.29
C GLU A 570 6.25 1.61 7.44
N GLY A 571 7.42 2.14 7.09
CA GLY A 571 8.48 2.50 8.01
C GLY A 571 9.58 1.45 8.18
N ILE A 572 9.37 0.20 7.74
CA ILE A 572 10.34 -0.90 7.90
C ILE A 572 10.31 -1.83 6.70
N ASP A 573 11.49 -2.21 6.21
CA ASP A 573 11.59 -3.29 5.23
C ASP A 573 11.69 -4.67 5.90
N ARG A 574 11.28 -5.72 5.18
CA ARG A 574 11.49 -7.09 5.63
C ARG A 574 12.97 -7.42 5.62
N SER A 575 13.44 -8.17 6.62
CA SER A 575 14.82 -8.64 6.68
C SER A 575 15.07 -9.93 5.89
N THR A 576 14.00 -10.64 5.52
CA THR A 576 14.05 -11.90 4.76
C THR A 576 12.78 -12.08 3.93
N MET A 577 12.88 -12.90 2.88
CA MET A 577 11.74 -13.34 2.09
C MET A 577 10.95 -14.46 2.80
N ASP A 578 11.51 -15.05 3.86
CA ASP A 578 10.89 -16.16 4.59
C ASP A 578 9.57 -15.76 5.28
N MET A 579 8.70 -16.75 5.45
CA MET A 579 7.49 -16.60 6.25
C MET A 579 7.82 -16.52 7.75
N PRO A 580 6.87 -16.09 8.61
CA PRO A 580 7.07 -16.07 10.04
C PRO A 580 7.47 -17.46 10.58
N PRO A 581 8.19 -17.54 11.71
CA PRO A 581 8.66 -18.79 12.28
C PRO A 581 7.55 -19.86 12.35
N TYR A 582 7.94 -21.11 12.12
CA TYR A 582 7.07 -22.30 12.16
C TYR A 582 5.99 -22.41 11.05
N GLN A 583 5.77 -21.39 10.23
CA GLN A 583 4.79 -21.45 9.14
C GLN A 583 5.16 -22.49 8.07
N ASP A 584 6.43 -22.52 7.64
CA ASP A 584 6.90 -23.55 6.69
C ASP A 584 6.77 -24.96 7.25
N GLN A 585 7.15 -25.16 8.52
CA GLN A 585 7.04 -26.45 9.21
C GLN A 585 5.57 -26.89 9.31
N LEU A 586 4.65 -25.98 9.60
CA LEU A 586 3.22 -26.26 9.62
C LEU A 586 2.74 -26.76 8.24
N VAL A 587 3.04 -26.01 7.18
CA VAL A 587 2.59 -26.36 5.83
C VAL A 587 3.17 -27.70 5.38
N GLU A 588 4.47 -27.92 5.58
CA GLU A 588 5.12 -29.19 5.27
C GLU A 588 4.48 -30.36 6.00
N SER A 589 4.27 -30.22 7.31
CA SER A 589 3.67 -31.29 8.12
C SER A 589 2.22 -31.57 7.70
N VAL A 590 1.45 -30.54 7.35
CA VAL A 590 0.09 -30.71 6.84
C VAL A 590 0.10 -31.39 5.48
N LEU A 591 0.93 -30.97 4.52
CA LEU A 591 1.03 -31.58 3.19
C LEU A 591 1.52 -33.04 3.25
N GLU A 592 2.37 -33.38 4.21
CA GLU A 592 2.80 -34.77 4.45
C GLU A 592 1.65 -35.63 5.01
N SER A 593 0.82 -35.06 5.87
CA SER A 593 -0.34 -35.74 6.43
C SER A 593 -1.55 -35.81 5.48
N ASN A 594 -1.70 -34.80 4.61
CA ASN A 594 -2.77 -34.67 3.63
C ASN A 594 -2.24 -33.97 2.35
N PRO A 595 -1.75 -34.74 1.35
CA PRO A 595 -1.16 -34.19 0.13
C PRO A 595 -2.12 -33.43 -0.80
N ASN A 596 -3.42 -33.40 -0.47
CA ASN A 596 -4.45 -32.71 -1.23
C ASN A 596 -4.90 -31.41 -0.53
N ALA A 597 -4.24 -31.01 0.56
CA ALA A 597 -4.51 -29.73 1.21
C ALA A 597 -4.29 -28.57 0.23
N VAL A 598 -5.21 -27.60 0.26
CA VAL A 598 -5.12 -26.34 -0.49
C VAL A 598 -4.34 -25.36 0.38
N VAL A 599 -3.28 -24.77 -0.16
CA VAL A 599 -2.51 -23.74 0.55
C VAL A 599 -2.81 -22.35 -0.02
N ILE A 600 -3.07 -21.39 0.86
CA ILE A 600 -3.38 -20.00 0.50
C ILE A 600 -2.32 -19.11 1.17
N ILE A 601 -1.64 -18.31 0.35
CA ILE A 601 -0.61 -17.36 0.77
C ILE A 601 -1.16 -15.93 0.80
N GLU A 602 -1.22 -15.36 1.99
CA GLU A 602 -1.50 -13.96 2.25
C GLU A 602 -0.19 -13.17 2.41
N SER A 603 0.23 -12.47 1.35
CA SER A 603 1.35 -11.52 1.39
C SER A 603 1.16 -10.43 0.33
N GLY A 604 1.69 -9.23 0.53
CA GLY A 604 1.71 -8.19 -0.50
C GLY A 604 2.82 -8.38 -1.53
N THR A 605 3.82 -9.18 -1.20
CA THR A 605 5.01 -9.47 -2.02
C THR A 605 5.37 -10.97 -1.96
N ALA A 606 6.33 -11.39 -2.79
CA ALA A 606 6.80 -12.79 -2.81
C ALA A 606 7.38 -13.23 -1.46
N VAL A 607 7.11 -14.47 -1.05
CA VAL A 607 7.71 -15.14 0.12
C VAL A 607 8.44 -16.42 -0.27
N THR A 608 9.36 -16.89 0.57
CA THR A 608 10.03 -18.19 0.38
C THR A 608 8.99 -19.31 0.51
N LEU A 609 8.97 -20.26 -0.44
CA LEU A 609 8.03 -21.38 -0.46
C LEU A 609 8.78 -22.71 -0.68
N PRO A 610 9.53 -23.23 0.31
CA PRO A 610 10.40 -24.40 0.14
C PRO A 610 9.61 -25.68 -0.21
N TRP A 611 8.33 -25.73 0.17
CA TRP A 611 7.41 -26.84 -0.05
C TRP A 611 6.50 -26.66 -1.28
N ALA A 612 6.71 -25.63 -2.11
CA ALA A 612 5.86 -25.33 -3.28
C ALA A 612 5.75 -26.51 -4.27
N ASN A 613 6.76 -27.37 -4.36
CA ASN A 613 6.75 -28.58 -5.18
C ASN A 613 5.85 -29.70 -4.60
N LYS A 614 5.66 -29.76 -3.27
CA LYS A 614 4.76 -30.70 -2.60
C LYS A 614 3.28 -30.27 -2.70
N ALA A 615 3.01 -28.97 -2.79
CA ALA A 615 1.65 -28.45 -2.86
C ALA A 615 1.01 -28.68 -4.24
N LYS A 616 -0.13 -29.38 -4.28
CA LYS A 616 -0.92 -29.61 -5.50
C LYS A 616 -1.86 -28.45 -5.84
N ALA A 617 -2.27 -27.68 -4.85
CA ALA A 617 -3.08 -26.48 -4.99
C ALA A 617 -2.52 -25.34 -4.16
N LEU A 618 -2.23 -24.22 -4.82
CA LEU A 618 -1.62 -23.04 -4.22
C LEU A 618 -2.30 -21.79 -4.77
N LEU A 619 -2.79 -20.94 -3.88
CA LEU A 619 -3.35 -19.64 -4.22
C LEU A 619 -2.56 -18.53 -3.54
N HIS A 620 -2.52 -17.39 -4.21
CA HIS A 620 -2.08 -16.13 -3.63
C HIS A 620 -3.28 -15.21 -3.51
N SER A 621 -3.69 -14.94 -2.28
CA SER A 621 -4.76 -13.99 -1.97
C SER A 621 -4.18 -12.60 -1.70
N GLY A 622 -2.98 -12.52 -1.11
CA GLY A 622 -2.48 -11.25 -0.60
C GLY A 622 -3.45 -10.60 0.40
N TYR A 623 -3.57 -9.27 0.35
CA TYR A 623 -4.49 -8.50 1.19
C TYR A 623 -5.67 -8.01 0.36
N LEU A 624 -6.81 -8.70 0.47
CA LEU A 624 -7.98 -8.53 -0.41
C LEU A 624 -9.01 -7.47 0.06
N GLY A 625 -8.73 -6.72 1.12
CA GLY A 625 -9.69 -5.78 1.68
C GLY A 625 -10.85 -6.48 2.41
N GLU A 626 -11.93 -5.74 2.64
CA GLU A 626 -13.01 -6.14 3.57
C GLU A 626 -13.76 -7.43 3.20
N GLU A 627 -13.73 -7.80 1.91
CA GLU A 627 -14.41 -8.97 1.33
C GLU A 627 -13.48 -10.19 1.14
N LEU A 628 -12.31 -10.21 1.80
CA LEU A 628 -11.29 -11.25 1.69
C LEU A 628 -11.86 -12.67 1.78
N GLY A 629 -12.58 -12.98 2.87
CA GLY A 629 -13.11 -14.32 3.11
C GLY A 629 -14.10 -14.78 2.03
N ASN A 630 -14.97 -13.87 1.61
CA ASN A 630 -15.97 -14.12 0.57
C ASN A 630 -15.34 -14.34 -0.81
N ALA A 631 -14.27 -13.60 -1.13
CA ALA A 631 -13.55 -13.78 -2.38
C ALA A 631 -12.80 -15.11 -2.44
N ILE A 632 -12.13 -15.49 -1.34
CA ILE A 632 -11.47 -16.78 -1.24
C ILE A 632 -12.49 -17.91 -1.34
N PHE A 633 -13.63 -17.82 -0.62
CA PHE A 633 -14.72 -18.78 -0.71
C PHE A 633 -15.20 -18.97 -2.16
N ASP A 634 -15.49 -17.86 -2.85
CA ASP A 634 -16.01 -17.89 -4.22
C ASP A 634 -15.05 -18.62 -5.17
N VAL A 635 -13.73 -18.40 -5.02
CA VAL A 635 -12.73 -19.11 -5.82
C VAL A 635 -12.63 -20.57 -5.42
N ILE A 636 -12.38 -20.89 -4.15
CA ILE A 636 -12.05 -22.27 -3.77
C ILE A 636 -13.22 -23.24 -4.02
N PHE A 637 -14.48 -22.79 -4.01
CA PHE A 637 -15.64 -23.63 -4.37
C PHE A 637 -16.11 -23.48 -5.82
N GLY A 638 -15.44 -22.65 -6.63
CA GLY A 638 -15.75 -22.50 -8.05
C GLY A 638 -16.99 -21.66 -8.36
N ASP A 639 -17.50 -20.90 -7.38
CA ASP A 639 -18.53 -19.87 -7.63
C ASP A 639 -17.94 -18.71 -8.47
N TYR A 640 -16.62 -18.58 -8.50
CA TYR A 640 -15.86 -17.73 -9.41
C TYR A 640 -14.68 -18.50 -10.02
N ASN A 641 -14.49 -18.34 -11.33
CA ASN A 641 -13.32 -18.88 -12.03
C ASN A 641 -12.14 -17.89 -11.89
N PRO A 642 -11.03 -18.26 -11.21
CA PRO A 642 -9.92 -17.35 -10.95
C PRO A 642 -9.33 -16.81 -12.25
N SER A 643 -9.00 -15.52 -12.25
CA SER A 643 -8.49 -14.80 -13.41
C SER A 643 -7.36 -13.82 -13.09
N GLY A 644 -6.93 -13.75 -11.82
CA GLY A 644 -5.82 -12.90 -11.41
C GLY A 644 -4.49 -13.39 -11.96
N LYS A 645 -3.55 -12.46 -12.20
CA LYS A 645 -2.21 -12.68 -12.75
C LYS A 645 -1.18 -11.90 -11.93
N LEU A 646 -0.06 -12.52 -11.55
CA LEU A 646 0.99 -11.87 -10.75
C LEU A 646 1.51 -10.57 -11.39
N THR A 647 1.79 -9.57 -10.56
CA THR A 647 2.35 -8.26 -10.98
C THR A 647 3.81 -8.07 -10.60
N PHE A 648 4.40 -9.12 -10.04
CA PHE A 648 5.81 -9.24 -9.72
C PHE A 648 6.26 -10.66 -10.01
N THR A 649 7.54 -10.83 -10.30
CA THR A 649 8.15 -12.13 -10.46
C THR A 649 8.33 -12.76 -9.08
N TRP A 650 7.92 -14.02 -8.94
CA TRP A 650 8.15 -14.78 -7.71
C TRP A 650 9.45 -15.57 -7.86
N PRO A 651 10.58 -15.13 -7.26
CA PRO A 651 11.85 -15.82 -7.44
C PRO A 651 11.89 -17.12 -6.64
N LYS A 652 12.74 -18.08 -7.03
CA LYS A 652 12.93 -19.32 -6.26
C LYS A 652 13.68 -19.05 -4.96
N ARG A 653 14.62 -18.10 -4.98
CA ARG A 653 15.39 -17.63 -3.83
C ARG A 653 15.50 -16.12 -3.85
N TYR A 654 15.72 -15.49 -2.70
CA TYR A 654 15.90 -14.03 -2.65
C TYR A 654 17.04 -13.56 -3.55
N GLU A 655 18.14 -14.31 -3.63
CA GLU A 655 19.33 -13.99 -4.43
C GLU A 655 19.09 -14.01 -5.94
N ASP A 656 17.99 -14.59 -6.40
CA ASP A 656 17.61 -14.60 -7.81
C ASP A 656 16.92 -13.28 -8.23
N ASN A 657 16.60 -12.40 -7.27
CA ASN A 657 16.01 -11.08 -7.52
C ASN A 657 17.09 -10.04 -7.90
N SER A 658 16.74 -9.10 -8.79
CA SER A 658 17.65 -8.07 -9.30
C SER A 658 18.22 -7.15 -8.23
N SER A 659 17.47 -6.93 -7.15
CA SER A 659 17.85 -6.05 -6.05
C SER A 659 18.67 -6.73 -4.96
N ALA A 660 18.87 -8.06 -5.00
CA ALA A 660 19.42 -8.82 -3.88
C ALA A 660 20.80 -8.33 -3.40
N THR A 661 21.64 -7.85 -4.32
CA THR A 661 22.99 -7.33 -4.02
C THR A 661 23.02 -5.82 -3.77
N SER A 662 21.88 -5.16 -3.82
CA SER A 662 21.76 -3.69 -3.82
C SER A 662 20.48 -3.19 -3.14
N PHE A 663 19.99 -3.93 -2.14
CA PHE A 663 18.88 -3.53 -1.28
C PHE A 663 19.32 -3.06 0.11
N GLU A 664 20.55 -3.39 0.49
CA GLU A 664 21.18 -2.90 1.73
C GLU A 664 21.78 -1.51 1.52
N LEU A 665 21.66 -0.66 2.55
CA LEU A 665 22.28 0.66 2.57
C LEU A 665 23.77 0.54 2.90
N ASP A 666 24.59 1.36 2.25
CA ASP A 666 25.97 1.52 2.69
C ASP A 666 26.06 2.35 4.00
N LYS A 667 27.28 2.49 4.54
CA LYS A 667 27.52 3.24 5.79
C LYS A 667 27.21 4.74 5.69
N SER A 668 27.04 5.27 4.48
CA SER A 668 26.64 6.65 4.21
C SER A 668 25.13 6.80 3.91
N PHE A 669 24.36 5.73 4.12
CA PHE A 669 22.94 5.62 3.77
C PHE A 669 22.68 5.78 2.25
N SER A 670 23.66 5.44 1.42
CA SER A 670 23.49 5.40 -0.03
C SER A 670 22.94 4.04 -0.47
N LEU A 671 22.05 4.05 -1.46
CA LEU A 671 21.48 2.88 -2.11
C LEU A 671 21.67 3.01 -3.63
N THR A 672 22.48 2.15 -4.22
CA THR A 672 22.73 2.19 -5.67
C THR A 672 21.83 1.18 -6.38
N TYR A 673 21.01 1.62 -7.34
CA TYR A 673 20.19 0.73 -8.16
C TYR A 673 21.03 0.09 -9.27
N LEU A 674 21.74 -0.99 -8.92
CA LEU A 674 22.66 -1.72 -9.81
C LEU A 674 21.96 -2.49 -10.93
N ASP A 675 20.67 -2.75 -10.77
CA ASP A 675 19.84 -3.45 -11.75
C ASP A 675 19.43 -2.58 -12.95
N ASP A 676 19.65 -1.26 -12.89
CA ASP A 676 19.34 -0.31 -13.96
C ASP A 676 17.91 -0.52 -14.51
N ILE A 677 17.74 -0.76 -15.81
CA ILE A 677 16.43 -1.05 -16.43
C ILE A 677 15.97 -2.50 -16.25
N TYR A 678 16.81 -3.38 -15.70
CA TYR A 678 16.57 -4.82 -15.60
C TYR A 678 15.91 -5.18 -14.27
N MET A 679 14.84 -4.50 -13.89
CA MET A 679 14.02 -4.84 -12.72
C MET A 679 13.08 -6.01 -13.01
N GLY A 680 12.90 -6.91 -12.04
CA GLY A 680 11.85 -7.94 -12.09
C GLY A 680 12.06 -8.96 -13.21
N TYR A 681 11.01 -9.28 -13.98
CA TYR A 681 11.09 -10.25 -15.09
C TYR A 681 12.16 -9.90 -16.13
N ARG A 682 12.50 -8.60 -16.28
CA ARG A 682 13.57 -8.16 -17.18
C ARG A 682 14.92 -8.72 -16.74
N HIS A 683 15.17 -8.80 -15.43
CA HIS A 683 16.35 -9.47 -14.85
C HIS A 683 16.33 -10.97 -15.15
N HIS A 684 15.21 -11.62 -14.83
CA HIS A 684 15.08 -13.07 -15.00
C HIS A 684 15.29 -13.49 -16.46
N ASP A 685 14.73 -12.72 -17.41
CA ASP A 685 14.91 -12.96 -18.83
C ASP A 685 16.37 -12.79 -19.27
N ILE A 686 17.02 -11.66 -18.92
CA ILE A 686 18.38 -11.36 -19.38
C ILE A 686 19.43 -12.28 -18.73
N SER A 687 19.22 -12.62 -17.46
CA SER A 687 20.08 -13.52 -16.68
C SER A 687 19.75 -15.00 -16.90
N LYS A 688 18.65 -15.32 -17.61
CA LYS A 688 18.14 -16.69 -17.84
C LYS A 688 17.89 -17.45 -16.54
N ILE A 689 17.32 -16.77 -15.55
CA ILE A 689 16.97 -17.33 -14.25
C ILE A 689 15.49 -17.70 -14.26
N GLU A 690 15.19 -18.99 -14.17
CA GLU A 690 13.81 -19.48 -14.10
C GLU A 690 13.16 -19.10 -12.76
N PRO A 691 12.08 -18.31 -12.76
CA PRO A 691 11.36 -17.95 -11.53
C PRO A 691 10.58 -19.15 -10.97
N LEU A 692 10.12 -19.03 -9.72
CA LEU A 692 9.14 -19.99 -9.17
C LEU A 692 7.78 -19.78 -9.84
N PHE A 693 7.38 -18.52 -9.99
CA PHE A 693 6.24 -18.11 -10.80
C PHE A 693 6.61 -16.82 -11.56
N ALA A 694 6.37 -16.81 -12.87
CA ALA A 694 6.72 -15.68 -13.71
C ALA A 694 5.79 -14.47 -13.51
N PHE A 695 6.26 -13.27 -13.87
CA PHE A 695 5.41 -12.10 -14.01
C PHE A 695 4.23 -12.40 -14.95
N GLY A 696 3.03 -11.96 -14.58
CA GLY A 696 1.81 -12.25 -15.33
C GLY A 696 1.31 -13.70 -15.21
N HIS A 697 1.93 -14.58 -14.40
CA HIS A 697 1.45 -15.95 -14.17
C HIS A 697 0.16 -15.98 -13.35
N GLY A 698 -0.74 -16.91 -13.70
CA GLY A 698 -1.98 -17.17 -12.97
C GLY A 698 -2.87 -18.13 -13.76
N LEU A 699 -3.35 -19.15 -13.09
CA LEU A 699 -4.17 -20.22 -13.68
C LEU A 699 -5.66 -19.87 -13.62
N SER A 700 -6.44 -20.65 -14.36
CA SER A 700 -7.90 -20.60 -14.41
C SER A 700 -8.45 -22.03 -14.32
N TYR A 701 -9.74 -22.18 -13.97
CA TYR A 701 -10.46 -23.45 -14.11
C TYR A 701 -10.83 -23.78 -15.56
N THR A 702 -10.49 -22.89 -16.50
CA THR A 702 -10.59 -23.14 -17.93
C THR A 702 -9.26 -22.84 -18.62
N THR A 703 -9.17 -23.14 -19.91
CA THR A 703 -7.98 -22.92 -20.75
C THR A 703 -8.29 -21.95 -21.89
N PHE A 704 -7.27 -21.21 -22.32
CA PHE A 704 -7.39 -20.25 -23.41
C PHE A 704 -6.31 -20.47 -24.47
N GLU A 705 -6.66 -20.21 -25.73
CA GLU A 705 -5.74 -20.16 -26.86
C GLU A 705 -5.79 -18.75 -27.48
N PHE A 706 -4.62 -18.25 -27.89
CA PHE A 706 -4.48 -16.98 -28.61
C PHE A 706 -4.08 -17.27 -30.05
N ASP A 707 -4.77 -16.65 -31.00
CA ASP A 707 -4.47 -16.81 -32.43
C ASP A 707 -4.80 -15.53 -33.22
N ASN A 708 -4.46 -15.51 -34.50
CA ASN A 708 -4.83 -14.45 -35.45
C ASN A 708 -4.44 -13.03 -35.02
N LEU A 709 -3.30 -12.86 -34.35
CA LEU A 709 -2.79 -11.54 -33.98
C LEU A 709 -2.71 -10.62 -35.22
N LYS A 710 -3.37 -9.47 -35.16
CA LYS A 710 -3.30 -8.37 -36.14
C LYS A 710 -2.66 -7.17 -35.48
N VAL A 711 -1.82 -6.48 -36.25
CA VAL A 711 -1.06 -5.31 -35.80
C VAL A 711 -1.28 -4.21 -36.84
N GLU A 712 -1.77 -3.07 -36.39
CA GLU A 712 -1.94 -1.87 -37.20
C GLU A 712 -1.13 -0.74 -36.56
N VAL A 713 -0.14 -0.21 -37.29
CA VAL A 713 0.75 0.85 -36.81
C VAL A 713 0.24 2.18 -37.34
N GLY A 714 -0.30 3.01 -36.45
CA GLY A 714 -0.74 4.37 -36.75
C GLY A 714 0.31 5.44 -36.46
N ASP A 715 -0.11 6.70 -36.52
CA ASP A 715 0.76 7.85 -36.28
C ASP A 715 1.15 8.01 -34.80
N ASP A 716 0.25 7.71 -33.88
CA ASP A 716 0.51 7.82 -32.43
C ASP A 716 0.26 6.51 -31.67
N THR A 717 -0.49 5.56 -32.25
CA THR A 717 -0.84 4.30 -31.60
C THR A 717 -0.43 3.08 -32.42
N ILE A 718 -0.31 1.94 -31.75
CA ILE A 718 -0.23 0.61 -32.35
C ILE A 718 -1.44 -0.17 -31.85
N GLU A 719 -2.35 -0.51 -32.75
CA GLU A 719 -3.57 -1.25 -32.43
C GLU A 719 -3.34 -2.75 -32.65
N LEU A 720 -3.58 -3.53 -31.60
CA LEU A 720 -3.48 -4.97 -31.60
C LEU A 720 -4.88 -5.57 -31.50
N ALA A 721 -5.15 -6.59 -32.33
CA ALA A 721 -6.35 -7.41 -32.20
C ALA A 721 -5.94 -8.89 -32.24
N VAL A 722 -6.36 -9.67 -31.25
CA VAL A 722 -6.04 -11.10 -31.13
C VAL A 722 -7.30 -11.89 -30.80
N ASP A 723 -7.48 -13.03 -31.43
CA ASP A 723 -8.58 -13.93 -31.11
C ASP A 723 -8.22 -14.73 -29.87
N VAL A 724 -9.15 -14.75 -28.91
CA VAL A 724 -9.05 -15.46 -27.64
C VAL A 724 -10.15 -16.51 -27.60
N LYS A 725 -9.77 -17.77 -27.65
CA LYS A 725 -10.70 -18.90 -27.57
C LYS A 725 -10.64 -19.53 -26.19
N ASN A 726 -11.78 -19.65 -25.53
CA ASN A 726 -11.90 -20.46 -24.32
C ASN A 726 -12.08 -21.94 -24.76
N THR A 727 -11.06 -22.77 -24.51
CA THR A 727 -11.03 -24.17 -24.94
C THR A 727 -11.52 -25.16 -23.89
N GLY A 728 -11.80 -24.69 -22.67
CA GLY A 728 -12.30 -25.53 -21.60
C GLY A 728 -13.82 -25.58 -21.52
N LYS A 729 -14.32 -26.03 -20.36
CA LYS A 729 -15.75 -26.34 -20.12
C LYS A 729 -16.46 -25.31 -19.25
N THR A 730 -15.74 -24.32 -18.73
CA THR A 730 -16.28 -23.29 -17.83
C THR A 730 -15.98 -21.92 -18.41
N ASP A 731 -16.92 -21.00 -18.23
CA ASP A 731 -16.71 -19.59 -18.58
C ASP A 731 -15.53 -19.02 -17.77
N GLY A 732 -14.82 -18.04 -18.33
CA GLY A 732 -13.70 -17.43 -17.64
C GLY A 732 -13.18 -16.19 -18.33
N SER A 733 -12.25 -15.50 -17.67
CA SER A 733 -11.59 -14.32 -18.21
C SER A 733 -10.13 -14.59 -18.51
N ALA A 734 -9.66 -14.14 -19.66
CA ALA A 734 -8.26 -14.16 -20.06
C ALA A 734 -7.67 -12.76 -19.98
N VAL A 735 -6.42 -12.66 -19.54
CA VAL A 735 -5.61 -11.44 -19.63
C VAL A 735 -4.69 -11.59 -20.82
N VAL A 736 -4.82 -10.68 -21.79
CA VAL A 736 -3.96 -10.58 -22.97
C VAL A 736 -2.84 -9.60 -22.66
N GLN A 737 -1.60 -10.09 -22.59
CA GLN A 737 -0.43 -9.28 -22.26
C GLN A 737 0.39 -9.04 -23.53
N ALA A 738 0.71 -7.77 -23.83
CA ALA A 738 1.45 -7.40 -25.03
C ALA A 738 2.86 -6.93 -24.67
N TYR A 739 3.86 -7.69 -25.13
CA TYR A 739 5.27 -7.42 -24.93
C TYR A 739 5.92 -6.95 -26.24
N VAL A 740 6.70 -5.87 -26.18
CA VAL A 740 7.41 -5.32 -27.34
C VAL A 740 8.92 -5.50 -27.16
N SER A 741 9.60 -5.88 -28.25
CA SER A 741 11.05 -6.06 -28.32
C SER A 741 11.60 -5.47 -29.62
N PRO A 742 12.58 -4.54 -29.58
CA PRO A 742 13.28 -4.12 -30.79
C PRO A 742 14.17 -5.25 -31.32
N LYS A 743 14.18 -5.50 -32.64
CA LYS A 743 15.10 -6.48 -33.26
C LYS A 743 16.56 -6.01 -33.27
N SER A 744 16.73 -4.70 -33.27
CA SER A 744 18.02 -4.02 -33.18
C SER A 744 17.83 -2.72 -32.41
N SER A 745 18.79 -2.34 -31.58
CA SER A 745 18.81 -1.04 -30.95
C SER A 745 20.24 -0.53 -30.81
N SER A 746 20.42 0.80 -30.80
CA SER A 746 21.72 1.42 -30.54
C SER A 746 22.20 1.27 -29.09
N VAL A 747 21.33 0.83 -28.18
CA VAL A 747 21.66 0.58 -26.77
C VAL A 747 21.23 -0.84 -26.34
N PRO A 748 21.86 -1.40 -25.30
CA PRO A 748 21.34 -2.61 -24.65
C PRO A 748 19.91 -2.40 -24.16
N ASN A 749 19.04 -3.40 -24.30
CA ASN A 749 17.65 -3.35 -23.86
C ASN A 749 17.29 -4.62 -23.09
N ALA A 750 16.21 -4.57 -22.32
CA ALA A 750 15.56 -5.78 -21.82
C ALA A 750 15.14 -6.67 -23.01
N VAL A 751 15.09 -7.99 -22.79
CA VAL A 751 14.71 -8.97 -23.82
C VAL A 751 13.33 -8.64 -24.41
N LYS A 752 12.42 -8.21 -23.54
CA LYS A 752 11.06 -7.78 -23.86
C LYS A 752 10.53 -6.87 -22.76
N CYS A 753 9.57 -6.03 -23.09
CA CYS A 753 8.90 -5.15 -22.13
C CYS A 753 7.38 -5.20 -22.35
N LEU A 754 6.60 -5.37 -21.28
CA LEU A 754 5.15 -5.16 -21.32
C LEU A 754 4.87 -3.72 -21.74
N LYS A 755 4.03 -3.53 -22.76
CA LYS A 755 3.61 -2.21 -23.25
C LYS A 755 2.09 -1.99 -23.23
N GLY A 756 1.31 -3.03 -22.99
CA GLY A 756 -0.13 -2.93 -22.83
C GLY A 756 -0.78 -4.26 -22.50
N PHE A 757 -2.03 -4.21 -22.08
CA PHE A 757 -2.83 -5.39 -21.77
C PHE A 757 -4.33 -5.08 -21.88
N THR A 758 -5.12 -6.14 -21.96
CA THR A 758 -6.57 -6.08 -21.80
C THR A 758 -7.08 -7.37 -21.16
N LYS A 759 -8.19 -7.29 -20.44
CA LYS A 759 -8.88 -8.46 -19.88
C LYS A 759 -10.18 -8.68 -20.62
N VAL A 760 -10.43 -9.93 -21.04
CA VAL A 760 -11.64 -10.29 -21.79
C VAL A 760 -12.32 -11.50 -21.17
N PHE A 761 -13.63 -11.39 -20.99
CA PHE A 761 -14.47 -12.54 -20.66
C PHE A 761 -14.77 -13.35 -21.92
N CYS A 762 -14.67 -14.67 -21.83
CA CYS A 762 -14.96 -15.57 -22.95
C CYS A 762 -15.71 -16.82 -22.45
N LYS A 763 -16.88 -17.07 -23.02
CA LYS A 763 -17.72 -18.23 -22.68
C LYS A 763 -17.04 -19.54 -23.09
N ALA A 764 -17.30 -20.62 -22.36
CA ALA A 764 -16.78 -21.95 -22.67
C ALA A 764 -17.00 -22.33 -24.15
N GLY A 765 -15.95 -22.84 -24.80
CA GLY A 765 -15.97 -23.25 -26.20
C GLY A 765 -16.11 -22.11 -27.23
N SER A 766 -16.21 -20.86 -26.79
CA SER A 766 -16.40 -19.69 -27.66
C SER A 766 -15.09 -18.96 -27.94
N SER A 767 -15.11 -18.08 -28.93
CA SER A 767 -14.02 -17.14 -29.23
C SER A 767 -14.51 -15.70 -29.11
N THR A 768 -13.62 -14.80 -28.68
CA THR A 768 -13.80 -13.35 -28.68
C THR A 768 -12.54 -12.67 -29.22
N THR A 769 -12.63 -11.44 -29.71
CA THR A 769 -11.45 -10.68 -30.14
C THR A 769 -11.08 -9.67 -29.06
N ALA A 770 -9.88 -9.82 -28.50
CA ALA A 770 -9.30 -8.86 -27.56
C ALA A 770 -8.58 -7.74 -28.32
N LYS A 771 -8.73 -6.50 -27.83
CA LYS A 771 -8.07 -5.32 -28.41
C LYS A 771 -7.15 -4.67 -27.39
N VAL A 772 -5.92 -4.37 -27.81
CA VAL A 772 -4.93 -3.65 -26.99
C VAL A 772 -4.40 -2.49 -27.83
N SER A 773 -4.60 -1.27 -27.33
CA SER A 773 -4.01 -0.06 -27.93
C SER A 773 -2.74 0.30 -27.18
N LEU A 774 -1.62 0.41 -27.90
CA LEU A 774 -0.34 0.84 -27.36
C LEU A 774 -0.06 2.27 -27.78
N ASP A 775 0.44 3.09 -26.87
CA ASP A 775 1.04 4.36 -27.24
C ASP A 775 2.38 4.11 -27.94
N LYS A 776 2.51 4.51 -29.20
CA LYS A 776 3.67 4.16 -30.04
C LYS A 776 4.98 4.67 -29.46
N LYS A 777 5.00 5.88 -28.89
CA LYS A 777 6.20 6.47 -28.29
C LYS A 777 6.59 5.74 -27.01
N LEU A 778 5.64 5.51 -26.10
CA LEU A 778 5.90 4.76 -24.87
C LEU A 778 6.24 3.28 -25.15
N ALA A 779 5.69 2.71 -26.21
CA ALA A 779 5.90 1.32 -26.61
C ALA A 779 7.26 1.07 -27.23
N CYS A 780 7.79 2.01 -28.02
CA CYS A 780 8.96 1.77 -28.87
C CYS A 780 10.15 2.71 -28.58
N SER A 781 10.04 3.63 -27.61
CA SER A 781 11.18 4.46 -27.21
C SER A 781 11.94 3.93 -25.99
N PHE A 782 13.23 4.23 -25.95
CA PHE A 782 14.10 4.16 -24.77
C PHE A 782 14.63 5.57 -24.45
N TYR A 783 15.12 5.78 -23.24
CA TYR A 783 15.73 7.06 -22.87
C TYR A 783 17.23 7.07 -23.21
N ASN A 784 17.61 7.93 -24.17
CA ASN A 784 18.98 8.05 -24.65
C ASN A 784 19.76 9.09 -23.84
N THR A 785 20.63 8.61 -22.95
CA THR A 785 21.42 9.45 -22.04
C THR A 785 22.49 10.29 -22.73
N ASN A 786 22.86 9.99 -23.99
CA ASN A 786 23.84 10.80 -24.73
C ASN A 786 23.25 12.14 -25.19
N ILE A 787 21.93 12.19 -25.40
CA ILE A 787 21.23 13.39 -25.87
C ILE A 787 20.15 13.87 -24.89
N ASN A 788 19.94 13.16 -23.78
CA ASN A 788 18.93 13.44 -22.75
C ASN A 788 17.51 13.56 -23.32
N GLN A 789 17.13 12.61 -24.19
CA GLN A 789 15.82 12.54 -24.82
C GLN A 789 15.36 11.09 -24.95
N TRP A 790 14.04 10.89 -25.02
CA TRP A 790 13.48 9.64 -25.49
C TRP A 790 13.76 9.48 -26.98
N THR A 791 14.26 8.32 -27.40
CA THR A 791 14.54 7.99 -28.79
C THR A 791 13.65 6.84 -29.23
N LEU A 792 12.80 7.10 -30.22
CA LEU A 792 12.13 6.10 -31.05
C LEU A 792 13.06 5.79 -32.23
N GLU A 793 13.53 4.56 -32.37
CA GLU A 793 14.38 4.17 -33.50
C GLU A 793 13.55 3.55 -34.63
N ALA A 794 13.84 3.94 -35.88
CA ALA A 794 13.36 3.20 -37.04
C ALA A 794 13.95 1.79 -37.05
N GLY A 795 13.14 0.81 -37.44
CA GLY A 795 13.55 -0.59 -37.46
C GLY A 795 12.37 -1.53 -37.28
N ASP A 796 12.71 -2.82 -37.23
CA ASP A 796 11.75 -3.89 -36.99
C ASP A 796 11.61 -4.14 -35.48
N TYR A 797 10.37 -4.31 -35.04
CA TYR A 797 10.01 -4.63 -33.67
C TYR A 797 9.13 -5.87 -33.67
N ASP A 798 9.31 -6.72 -32.68
CA ASP A 798 8.34 -7.76 -32.38
C ASP A 798 7.33 -7.26 -31.37
N VAL A 799 6.08 -7.67 -31.56
CA VAL A 799 5.06 -7.72 -30.52
C VAL A 799 4.68 -9.17 -30.29
N ALA A 800 4.87 -9.62 -29.06
CA ALA A 800 4.49 -10.94 -28.59
C ALA A 800 3.30 -10.81 -27.65
N ILE A 801 2.27 -11.62 -27.88
CA ILE A 801 1.09 -11.73 -27.02
C ILE A 801 1.17 -13.01 -26.23
N GLY A 802 0.81 -12.93 -24.95
CA GLY A 802 0.49 -14.13 -24.24
C GLY A 802 -0.20 -13.99 -22.89
N SER A 803 -0.25 -15.12 -22.18
CA SER A 803 -0.94 -15.25 -20.89
C SER A 803 -0.08 -15.00 -19.65
N SER A 804 1.24 -14.95 -19.82
CA SER A 804 2.26 -14.58 -18.83
C SER A 804 3.60 -14.27 -19.52
N SER A 805 4.58 -13.70 -18.81
CA SER A 805 5.87 -13.32 -19.42
C SER A 805 6.72 -14.50 -19.91
N ASP A 806 6.44 -15.71 -19.43
CA ASP A 806 7.09 -16.96 -19.83
C ASP A 806 6.25 -17.81 -20.80
N LYS A 807 5.03 -17.36 -21.14
CA LYS A 807 4.11 -18.02 -22.08
C LYS A 807 3.63 -17.00 -23.10
N LEU A 808 4.38 -16.89 -24.19
CA LEU A 808 4.08 -16.03 -25.33
C LEU A 808 3.67 -16.91 -26.51
N GLU A 809 2.37 -16.95 -26.79
CA GLU A 809 1.77 -17.89 -27.73
C GLU A 809 1.84 -17.40 -29.18
N VAL A 810 1.73 -16.09 -29.43
CA VAL A 810 1.76 -15.52 -30.79
C VAL A 810 2.63 -14.27 -30.88
N THR A 811 3.43 -14.19 -31.93
CA THR A 811 4.34 -13.06 -32.19
C THR A 811 4.18 -12.56 -33.62
N LYS A 812 4.20 -11.23 -33.79
CA LYS A 812 4.32 -10.59 -35.10
C LYS A 812 5.39 -9.51 -35.10
N THR A 813 6.03 -9.36 -36.24
CA THR A 813 6.94 -8.24 -36.50
C THR A 813 6.17 -7.10 -37.16
N PHE A 814 6.44 -5.87 -36.71
CA PHE A 814 5.98 -4.63 -37.31
C PHE A 814 7.15 -3.66 -37.45
N LYS A 815 6.97 -2.61 -38.24
CA LYS A 815 8.05 -1.69 -38.59
C LYS A 815 7.75 -0.26 -38.13
N ILE A 816 8.76 0.38 -37.57
CA ILE A 816 8.79 1.84 -37.37
C ILE A 816 9.62 2.44 -38.50
N GLU A 817 9.00 3.31 -39.31
CA GLU A 817 9.63 3.82 -40.53
C GLU A 817 10.66 4.94 -40.30
N LYS A 818 10.49 5.72 -39.23
CA LYS A 818 11.32 6.90 -38.97
C LYS A 818 11.70 7.00 -37.51
N SER A 819 12.98 7.30 -37.28
CA SER A 819 13.45 7.63 -35.94
C SER A 819 12.94 9.01 -35.52
N ALA A 820 12.69 9.19 -34.24
CA ALA A 820 12.28 10.45 -33.66
C ALA A 820 12.85 10.59 -32.25
N ASN A 821 13.20 11.81 -31.85
CA ASN A 821 13.52 12.12 -30.46
C ASN A 821 12.42 12.98 -29.86
N TRP A 822 12.13 12.77 -28.59
CA TRP A 822 11.11 13.53 -27.87
C TRP A 822 11.47 13.65 -26.39
N ILE A 823 10.87 14.62 -25.73
CA ILE A 823 11.05 14.86 -24.29
C ILE A 823 9.77 15.40 -23.66
N LYS A 824 9.04 16.23 -24.41
CA LYS A 824 7.73 16.74 -24.01
C LYS A 824 6.64 15.71 -24.23
N LEU A 825 5.73 15.62 -23.26
CA LEU A 825 4.51 14.81 -23.33
C LEU A 825 3.51 15.33 -24.36
#